data_AF-A0A954WZC3-F1
#
_entry.id   AF-A0A954WZC3-F1
#
_cell.length_a   1.000
_cell.length_b   1.000
_cell.length_c   1.000
_cell.angle_alpha   90.00
_cell.angle_beta   90.00
_cell.angle_gamma   90.00
#
_symmetry.space_group_name_H-M   'P 1'
#
loop_
_entity.id
_entity.type
_entity.pdbx_description
1 polymer ?
#
loop_
_entity_poly.entity_id
_entity_poly.type
_entity_poly.pdbx_seq_one_letter_code
_entity_poly.pdbx_strand_id
1 'polypeptide(L)'
;MELRDFGPDDQSILEQMLGYLNFSSGASDAQFLSNLNALFDRVESMEQPSQEAETASWNIVPSLLKEKVAELRGSSAAFSDTTQVDAVLSLLTDDVLPDYLEFHNDLLFHQSAATLFRPFFVGRVIEAILAQGGDWSETDRITKGALSQLNDFVGYRPVAVLESRRCEPYAHEMVRPIPLYIKDVGVATGPYKEVVSQALTLLQDTDVDIARAACFLIENLEELAIDPRAYDFDHPVNKRPNYHFGQWDPHAVGQDGNYKRFVIQQVTLDALMERAITEDDISVEQRTVEAAAVLAGTILMASGVSGSSPSSHDSDTTLGSLLPTIAGYRDAFYDRLITRLPKEHRERLEQEAARLRQPFAAARQHLNAQLTRRRAAQLEHVRLASVFARMGYTEAAQRQINAVPVASARMVCQIDCNLTAIQSEIQSNNLSEAAKLLRRTRRILLRGIECGAIIDPWNILGFDGNFSLFPSLENSVHDHRVDQLIEVVDEIFEMYSRLWSAAAAADEQEVCQQLSLDFRDLTDWWRQFAVHEMSSIDFPDPNEIYRAAESVAEALRDWHKGGEAAGDIRFWAPHVERFETSRAYHLVIQMLLERSDFVAARGLLVSWLNQAESVPLEHGEASFLRLATQWLSGMLRIGVADPDDIPWKLVRKFFDYVEANAGEFWDVPTFSPGEHFALENDPDDGRKQTDDSSEDDPEGDFRDDEDDLFGAAYEDVVYRDSTDDGMESSLYDTSNTSNDQLDVVHDSIVGRLVFVNGLSRLRKTAAIIWATKGEAAQNEDRLDGALMAWWKHTNRYREQLLNLLEQVWRYRLARPSSDYMAMADFDRQRMIRESLLEHIIMSNVELGEAELFTIAAMPESESRNALLEDRSEEEQQVVAILTSMLNRNVDATRENLSTLLDTIQNKPVLYVPLARGGNPRAIIGIRSRQQLLRTLLSWLPRLNLLTETRNLIDAIRRIERSVPAGPGSVTEFDDLFEVGYRSLVKAVIRSADDESDLVLSEQSSPSDGDATLVSCLETMTESMLVTWLAHSRTLRLSVLEKLKDKEAWNQLVAFIKRYGGGLFTQQFLNLANIRSILYQGVDAWLQQLEEHPSAAYDIPLIEELDTGVPRDDAVKWISLSLEAV
;
A
#
# COMPACT_ATOMS: atom_id res chain seq x y z
N MET A 1 46.20 -6.93 -25.67
CA MET A 1 46.31 -6.32 -27.02
C MET A 1 47.39 -5.26 -26.97
N GLU A 2 48.29 -5.25 -27.96
CA GLU A 2 49.38 -4.28 -28.08
C GLU A 2 49.20 -3.44 -29.36
N LEU A 3 49.79 -2.24 -29.44
CA LEU A 3 49.73 -1.37 -30.64
C LEU A 3 50.14 -2.07 -31.95
N ARG A 4 50.96 -3.12 -31.87
CA ARG A 4 51.45 -3.88 -33.03
C ARG A 4 50.39 -4.77 -33.68
N ASP A 5 49.29 -5.03 -32.96
CA ASP A 5 48.16 -5.83 -33.45
C ASP A 5 47.27 -5.03 -34.42
N PHE A 6 47.50 -3.71 -34.55
CA PHE A 6 46.71 -2.78 -35.36
C PHE A 6 47.38 -2.39 -36.68
N GLY A 7 46.60 -2.34 -37.76
CA GLY A 7 47.08 -2.05 -39.10
C GLY A 7 47.40 -0.55 -39.35
N PRO A 8 47.97 -0.19 -40.51
CA PRO A 8 48.31 1.20 -40.83
C PRO A 8 47.10 2.15 -40.85
N ASP A 9 45.92 1.66 -41.23
CA ASP A 9 44.69 2.47 -41.20
C ASP A 9 44.25 2.76 -39.75
N ASP A 10 44.38 1.78 -38.85
CA ASP A 10 44.06 1.93 -37.42
C ASP A 10 45.04 2.89 -36.72
N GLN A 11 46.31 2.87 -37.12
CA GLN A 11 47.33 3.82 -36.64
C GLN A 11 46.96 5.27 -37.02
N SER A 12 46.42 5.49 -38.23
CA SER A 12 45.92 6.79 -38.65
C SER A 12 44.69 7.23 -37.86
N ILE A 13 43.79 6.31 -37.51
CA ILE A 13 42.61 6.58 -36.67
C ILE A 13 43.05 7.06 -35.27
N LEU A 14 43.99 6.33 -34.65
CA LEU A 14 44.55 6.69 -33.35
C LEU A 14 45.21 8.08 -33.37
N GLU A 15 46.04 8.38 -34.39
CA GLU A 15 46.66 9.70 -34.55
C GLU A 15 45.64 10.85 -34.65
N GLN A 16 44.56 10.66 -35.42
CA GLN A 16 43.50 11.66 -35.54
C GLN A 16 42.76 11.88 -34.21
N MET A 17 42.44 10.81 -33.49
CA MET A 17 41.78 10.91 -32.19
C MET A 17 42.65 11.66 -31.17
N LEU A 18 43.94 11.33 -31.11
CA LEU A 18 44.88 12.02 -30.23
C LEU A 18 45.04 13.50 -30.61
N GLY A 19 44.99 13.83 -31.90
CA GLY A 19 44.94 15.21 -32.37
C GLY A 19 43.73 15.97 -31.82
N TYR A 20 42.54 15.37 -31.87
CA TYR A 20 41.34 15.97 -31.26
C TYR A 20 41.51 16.16 -29.75
N LEU A 21 41.97 15.15 -29.02
CA LEU A 21 42.18 15.23 -27.57
C LEU A 21 43.18 16.34 -27.17
N ASN A 22 44.21 16.58 -27.99
CA ASN A 22 45.27 17.53 -27.68
C ASN A 22 44.93 18.99 -28.01
N PHE A 23 43.93 19.25 -28.87
CA PHE A 23 43.63 20.60 -29.37
C PHE A 23 42.18 21.04 -29.22
N SER A 24 41.24 20.12 -28.98
CA SER A 24 39.83 20.47 -28.83
C SER A 24 39.56 21.18 -27.51
N SER A 25 38.57 22.06 -27.51
CA SER A 25 37.99 22.69 -26.32
C SER A 25 36.73 21.95 -25.82
N GLY A 26 36.49 20.72 -26.28
CA GLY A 26 35.33 19.90 -25.92
C GLY A 26 34.10 20.08 -26.80
N ALA A 27 34.22 20.76 -27.95
CA ALA A 27 33.14 20.82 -28.93
C ALA A 27 32.98 19.46 -29.64
N SER A 28 31.74 18.96 -29.74
CA SER A 28 31.48 17.64 -30.30
C SER A 28 31.95 17.52 -31.76
N ASP A 29 32.72 16.48 -32.06
CA ASP A 29 33.30 16.24 -33.37
C ASP A 29 32.91 14.85 -33.91
N ALA A 30 32.22 14.85 -35.05
CA ALA A 30 31.69 13.62 -35.64
C ALA A 30 32.80 12.66 -36.09
N GLN A 31 33.93 13.18 -36.57
CA GLN A 31 35.06 12.36 -37.01
C GLN A 31 35.70 11.64 -35.81
N PHE A 32 35.91 12.34 -34.70
CA PHE A 32 36.41 11.78 -33.45
C PHE A 32 35.50 10.67 -32.93
N LEU A 33 34.18 10.92 -32.82
CA LEU A 33 33.22 9.92 -32.34
C LEU A 33 33.14 8.71 -33.27
N SER A 34 33.19 8.91 -34.59
CA SER A 34 33.24 7.82 -35.57
C SER A 34 34.50 6.97 -35.42
N ASN A 35 35.66 7.62 -35.25
CA ASN A 35 36.94 6.96 -35.03
C ASN A 35 36.95 6.15 -33.73
N LEU A 36 36.40 6.71 -32.64
CA LEU A 36 36.25 6.03 -31.37
C LEU A 36 35.34 4.79 -31.49
N ASN A 37 34.21 4.93 -32.19
CA ASN A 37 33.28 3.81 -32.42
C ASN A 37 33.92 2.68 -33.25
N ALA A 38 34.70 3.03 -34.28
CA ALA A 38 35.45 2.06 -35.07
C ALA A 38 36.53 1.35 -34.26
N LEU A 39 37.24 2.08 -33.38
CA LEU A 39 38.26 1.50 -32.51
C LEU A 39 37.66 0.49 -31.51
N PHE A 40 36.52 0.81 -30.92
CA PHE A 40 35.78 -0.14 -30.06
C PHE A 40 35.37 -1.41 -30.84
N ASP A 41 34.84 -1.26 -32.07
CA ASP A 41 34.48 -2.39 -32.94
C ASP A 41 35.67 -3.29 -33.25
N ARG A 42 36.84 -2.70 -33.50
CA ARG A 42 38.09 -3.45 -33.72
C ARG A 42 38.50 -4.23 -32.47
N VAL A 43 38.52 -3.59 -31.30
CA VAL A 43 38.89 -4.23 -30.04
C VAL A 43 37.95 -5.40 -29.73
N GLU A 44 36.63 -5.19 -29.83
CA GLU A 44 35.63 -6.24 -29.59
C GLU A 44 35.74 -7.40 -30.60
N SER A 45 36.13 -7.13 -31.85
CA SER A 45 36.32 -8.17 -32.87
C SER A 45 37.56 -9.04 -32.67
N MET A 46 38.57 -8.53 -31.94
CA MET A 46 39.84 -9.22 -31.69
C MET A 46 39.83 -10.01 -30.37
N GLU A 47 38.92 -9.69 -29.44
CA GLU A 47 38.73 -10.43 -28.21
C GLU A 47 38.06 -11.79 -28.47
N GLN A 48 38.66 -12.89 -27.99
CA GLN A 48 38.00 -14.18 -27.99
C GLN A 48 36.94 -14.23 -26.90
N PRO A 49 35.77 -14.86 -27.14
CA PRO A 49 34.72 -15.00 -26.13
C PRO A 49 35.10 -16.05 -25.06
N SER A 50 36.10 -15.75 -24.23
CA SER A 50 36.53 -16.58 -23.10
C SER A 50 36.33 -15.87 -21.77
N GLN A 51 35.22 -16.23 -21.11
CA GLN A 51 34.89 -16.36 -19.68
C GLN A 51 35.44 -15.47 -18.55
N GLU A 52 36.32 -14.48 -18.75
CA GLU A 52 36.67 -13.53 -17.69
C GLU A 52 36.35 -12.09 -18.12
N ALA A 53 35.32 -11.52 -17.49
CA ALA A 53 34.74 -10.20 -17.75
C ALA A 53 35.65 -9.00 -17.39
N GLU A 54 36.96 -9.20 -17.24
CA GLU A 54 37.90 -8.17 -16.78
C GLU A 54 38.65 -7.43 -17.90
N THR A 55 38.73 -7.98 -19.12
CA THR A 55 39.19 -7.23 -20.30
C THR A 55 38.00 -6.65 -21.04
N ALA A 56 37.57 -5.47 -20.61
CA ALA A 56 36.51 -4.72 -21.27
C ALA A 56 37.11 -3.62 -22.16
N SER A 57 36.54 -3.40 -23.35
CA SER A 57 37.09 -2.48 -24.37
C SER A 57 37.29 -1.05 -23.86
N TRP A 58 36.48 -0.61 -22.89
CA TRP A 58 36.61 0.71 -22.26
C TRP A 58 37.90 0.89 -21.44
N ASN A 59 38.53 -0.19 -20.98
CA ASN A 59 39.85 -0.16 -20.32
C ASN A 59 41.00 -0.25 -21.33
N ILE A 60 40.80 -1.01 -22.41
CA ILE A 60 41.82 -1.25 -23.43
C ILE A 60 42.02 -0.01 -24.30
N VAL A 61 40.94 0.64 -24.73
CA VAL A 61 41.00 1.78 -25.65
C VAL A 61 41.80 2.95 -25.07
N PRO A 62 41.56 3.44 -23.84
CA PRO A 62 42.39 4.48 -23.22
C PRO A 62 43.85 4.04 -23.06
N SER A 63 44.11 2.78 -22.74
CA SER A 63 45.47 2.24 -22.61
C SER A 63 46.23 2.28 -23.94
N LEU A 64 45.57 1.90 -25.04
CA LEU A 64 46.13 2.00 -26.40
C LEU A 64 46.39 3.45 -26.80
N LEU A 65 45.49 4.37 -26.46
CA LEU A 65 45.68 5.80 -26.69
C LEU A 65 46.87 6.35 -25.90
N LYS A 66 47.03 5.98 -24.62
CA LYS A 66 48.18 6.35 -23.78
C LYS A 66 49.50 5.81 -24.38
N GLU A 67 49.52 4.56 -24.84
CA GLU A 67 50.70 3.98 -25.50
C GLU A 67 51.04 4.73 -26.80
N LYS A 68 50.03 5.08 -27.60
CA LYS A 68 50.24 5.78 -28.88
C LYS A 68 50.70 7.22 -28.70
N VAL A 69 50.20 7.95 -27.70
CA VAL A 69 50.71 9.29 -27.36
C VAL A 69 52.19 9.24 -27.02
N ALA A 70 52.62 8.22 -26.28
CA ALA A 70 54.03 8.06 -25.92
C ALA A 70 54.93 7.82 -27.15
N GLU A 71 54.46 7.09 -28.17
CA GLU A 71 55.16 6.92 -29.45
C GLU A 71 55.23 8.23 -30.25
N LEU A 72 54.14 9.00 -30.26
CA LEU A 72 54.03 10.23 -31.06
C LEU A 72 54.68 11.45 -30.41
N ARG A 73 55.01 11.40 -29.12
CA ARG A 73 55.61 12.52 -28.39
C ARG A 73 56.91 12.98 -29.06
N GLY A 74 56.94 14.23 -29.54
CA GLY A 74 58.09 14.80 -30.24
C GLY A 74 58.31 14.30 -31.68
N SER A 75 57.40 13.48 -32.22
CA SER A 75 57.47 12.99 -33.61
C SER A 75 57.01 14.05 -34.64
N SER A 76 56.07 14.91 -34.27
CA SER A 76 55.51 15.97 -35.11
C SER A 76 55.22 17.25 -34.32
N ALA A 77 55.02 18.38 -35.01
CA ALA A 77 54.69 19.65 -34.37
C ALA A 77 53.35 19.62 -33.62
N ALA A 78 52.43 18.73 -33.99
CA ALA A 78 51.13 18.55 -33.34
C ALA A 78 51.25 17.84 -31.97
N PHE A 79 52.35 17.11 -31.73
CA PHE A 79 52.60 16.38 -30.49
C PHE A 79 53.90 16.85 -29.80
N SER A 80 54.26 18.13 -29.98
CA SER A 80 55.39 18.74 -29.25
C SER A 80 55.04 19.01 -27.78
N ASP A 81 53.78 19.34 -27.51
CA ASP A 81 53.20 19.47 -26.18
C ASP A 81 52.03 18.48 -26.09
N THR A 82 52.12 17.50 -25.18
CA THR A 82 51.09 16.47 -24.96
C THR A 82 50.39 16.65 -23.61
N THR A 83 50.62 17.77 -22.92
CA THR A 83 50.12 18.00 -21.55
C THR A 83 48.61 17.84 -21.45
N GLN A 84 47.86 18.36 -22.43
CA GLN A 84 46.40 18.26 -22.46
C GLN A 84 45.94 16.81 -22.66
N VAL A 85 46.42 16.12 -23.70
CA VAL A 85 45.98 14.74 -23.98
C VAL A 85 46.36 13.76 -22.86
N ASP A 86 47.56 13.92 -22.28
CA ASP A 86 48.01 13.10 -21.15
C ASP A 86 47.10 13.31 -19.92
N ALA A 87 46.73 14.56 -19.63
CA ALA A 87 45.83 14.88 -18.53
C ALA A 87 44.41 14.36 -18.77
N VAL A 88 43.85 14.58 -19.96
CA VAL A 88 42.49 14.13 -20.32
C VAL A 88 42.36 12.61 -20.22
N LEU A 89 43.34 11.86 -20.73
CA LEU A 89 43.34 10.40 -20.64
C LEU A 89 43.54 9.88 -19.21
N SER A 90 44.24 10.64 -18.35
CA SER A 90 44.39 10.30 -16.93
C SER A 90 43.10 10.59 -16.17
N LEU A 91 42.54 11.80 -16.31
CA LEU A 91 41.26 12.20 -15.72
C LEU A 91 40.11 11.25 -16.12
N LEU A 92 40.09 10.81 -17.38
CA LEU A 92 39.09 9.87 -17.88
C LEU A 92 39.13 8.54 -17.11
N THR A 93 40.31 7.93 -16.96
CA THR A 93 40.44 6.57 -16.39
C THR A 93 40.49 6.57 -14.87
N ASP A 94 41.12 7.58 -14.28
CA ASP A 94 41.53 7.55 -12.88
C ASP A 94 40.52 8.31 -11.98
N ASP A 95 39.76 9.26 -12.55
CA ASP A 95 38.85 10.14 -11.79
C ASP A 95 37.40 10.08 -12.29
N VAL A 96 37.10 10.55 -13.52
CA VAL A 96 35.70 10.81 -13.94
C VAL A 96 34.87 9.53 -14.12
N LEU A 97 35.40 8.47 -14.75
CA LEU A 97 34.65 7.22 -14.89
C LEU A 97 34.42 6.50 -13.55
N PRO A 98 35.43 6.36 -12.65
CA PRO A 98 35.21 5.86 -11.28
C PRO A 98 34.22 6.70 -10.48
N ASP A 99 34.38 8.03 -10.48
CA ASP A 99 33.51 8.93 -9.72
C ASP A 99 32.07 8.91 -10.25
N TYR A 100 31.87 8.67 -11.56
CA TYR A 100 30.53 8.46 -12.12
C TYR A 100 29.84 7.23 -11.53
N LEU A 101 30.58 6.13 -11.35
CA LEU A 101 30.04 4.92 -10.72
C LEU A 101 29.77 5.12 -9.22
N GLU A 102 30.64 5.86 -8.51
CA GLU A 102 30.44 6.17 -7.10
C GLU A 102 29.22 7.09 -6.90
N PHE A 103 29.11 8.15 -7.71
CA PHE A 103 28.01 9.10 -7.68
C PHE A 103 26.65 8.42 -7.93
N HIS A 104 26.63 7.42 -8.82
CA HIS A 104 25.43 6.66 -9.20
C HIS A 104 25.33 5.27 -8.58
N ASN A 105 26.05 5.01 -7.49
CA ASN A 105 26.12 3.69 -6.86
C ASN A 105 24.73 3.18 -6.38
N ASP A 106 23.78 4.08 -6.09
CA ASP A 106 22.41 3.68 -5.75
C ASP A 106 21.58 3.33 -7.00
N LEU A 107 21.53 4.23 -7.99
CA LEU A 107 20.69 4.08 -9.19
C LEU A 107 21.20 3.02 -10.17
N LEU A 108 22.51 2.99 -10.38
CA LEU A 108 23.17 2.19 -11.41
C LEU A 108 23.90 0.97 -10.84
N PHE A 109 23.61 0.57 -9.60
CA PHE A 109 24.18 -0.61 -8.94
C PHE A 109 24.15 -1.89 -9.80
N HIS A 110 23.06 -2.07 -10.56
CA HIS A 110 22.84 -3.25 -11.39
C HIS A 110 23.62 -3.22 -12.71
N GLN A 111 24.19 -2.07 -13.07
CA GLN A 111 24.93 -1.89 -14.31
C GLN A 111 26.39 -2.26 -14.14
N SER A 112 26.93 -2.99 -15.11
CA SER A 112 28.37 -3.20 -15.19
C SER A 112 29.04 -2.05 -15.93
N ALA A 113 30.30 -1.75 -15.58
CA ALA A 113 31.10 -0.73 -16.29
C ALA A 113 31.18 -1.02 -17.80
N ALA A 114 31.24 -2.29 -18.21
CA ALA A 114 31.25 -2.68 -19.63
C ALA A 114 29.93 -2.36 -20.37
N THR A 115 28.80 -2.36 -19.66
CA THR A 115 27.49 -2.01 -20.23
C THR A 115 27.32 -0.49 -20.32
N LEU A 116 27.79 0.26 -19.33
CA LEU A 116 27.71 1.72 -19.30
C LEU A 116 28.70 2.38 -20.27
N PHE A 117 29.97 1.98 -20.22
CA PHE A 117 31.06 2.68 -20.90
C PHE A 117 31.23 2.22 -22.35
N ARG A 118 30.16 2.40 -23.14
CA ARG A 118 30.12 2.20 -24.60
C ARG A 118 30.82 3.36 -25.33
N PRO A 119 31.23 3.19 -26.60
CA PRO A 119 32.07 4.16 -27.31
C PRO A 119 31.54 5.59 -27.26
N PHE A 120 30.25 5.82 -27.53
CA PHE A 120 29.69 7.16 -27.49
C PHE A 120 29.53 7.73 -26.08
N PHE A 121 29.29 6.89 -25.06
CA PHE A 121 29.30 7.35 -23.67
C PHE A 121 30.70 7.85 -23.29
N VAL A 122 31.74 7.07 -23.57
CA VAL A 122 33.15 7.48 -23.34
C VAL A 122 33.48 8.75 -24.13
N GLY A 123 33.00 8.87 -25.37
CA GLY A 123 33.13 10.08 -26.18
C GLY A 123 32.51 11.31 -25.51
N ARG A 124 31.29 11.19 -24.96
CA ARG A 124 30.63 12.26 -24.20
C ARG A 124 31.38 12.63 -22.91
N VAL A 125 31.96 11.66 -22.22
CA VAL A 125 32.79 11.92 -21.03
C VAL A 125 34.05 12.72 -21.41
N ILE A 126 34.72 12.34 -22.49
CA ILE A 126 35.88 13.06 -23.02
C ILE A 126 35.51 14.50 -23.40
N GLU A 127 34.40 14.69 -24.11
CA GLU A 127 33.88 16.02 -24.45
C GLU A 127 33.61 16.87 -23.19
N ALA A 128 33.00 16.27 -22.16
CA ALA A 128 32.72 16.94 -20.89
C ALA A 128 34.00 17.33 -20.12
N ILE A 129 35.03 16.47 -20.09
CA ILE A 129 36.34 16.78 -19.50
C ILE A 129 37.00 17.93 -20.25
N LEU A 130 37.05 17.86 -21.58
CA LEU A 130 37.67 18.88 -22.42
C LEU A 130 36.98 20.24 -22.28
N ALA A 131 35.65 20.26 -22.12
CA ALA A 131 34.86 21.47 -21.94
C ALA A 131 35.19 22.22 -20.63
N GLN A 132 35.77 21.57 -19.62
CA GLN A 132 36.17 22.23 -18.38
C GLN A 132 37.42 23.11 -18.55
N GLY A 133 38.23 22.87 -19.59
CA GLY A 133 39.47 23.60 -19.88
C GLY A 133 40.57 23.46 -18.83
N GLY A 134 41.76 23.96 -19.16
CA GLY A 134 42.89 24.05 -18.22
C GLY A 134 42.69 25.14 -17.14
N ASP A 135 43.42 25.14 -16.02
CA ASP A 135 44.59 24.33 -15.66
C ASP A 135 44.23 22.85 -15.39
N TRP A 136 44.93 21.93 -16.08
CA TRP A 136 44.66 20.48 -16.04
C TRP A 136 45.09 19.80 -14.75
N SER A 137 45.75 20.52 -13.83
CA SER A 137 46.09 20.04 -12.49
C SER A 137 44.93 20.11 -11.50
N GLU A 138 43.85 20.82 -11.81
CA GLU A 138 42.67 21.00 -10.93
C GLU A 138 41.66 19.85 -11.08
N THR A 139 42.07 18.62 -10.76
CA THR A 139 41.27 17.39 -10.90
C THR A 139 39.87 17.52 -10.30
N ASP A 140 39.73 17.91 -9.03
CA ASP A 140 38.43 18.02 -8.34
C ASP A 140 37.44 18.96 -9.05
N ARG A 141 37.94 20.08 -9.59
CA ARG A 141 37.11 21.05 -10.33
C ARG A 141 36.61 20.42 -11.63
N ILE A 142 37.52 19.78 -12.37
CA ILE A 142 37.23 19.19 -13.67
C ILE A 142 36.26 18.02 -13.51
N THR A 143 36.50 17.13 -12.55
CA THR A 143 35.64 15.97 -12.33
C THR A 143 34.23 16.37 -11.91
N LYS A 144 34.08 17.27 -10.93
CA LYS A 144 32.75 17.78 -10.52
C LYS A 144 32.03 18.51 -11.64
N GLY A 145 32.75 19.33 -12.41
CA GLY A 145 32.21 20.04 -13.56
C GLY A 145 31.75 19.09 -14.67
N ALA A 146 32.56 18.08 -14.99
CA ALA A 146 32.23 17.06 -15.98
C ALA A 146 31.01 16.23 -15.55
N LEU A 147 30.94 15.77 -14.30
CA LEU A 147 29.78 15.03 -13.77
C LEU A 147 28.50 15.87 -13.84
N SER A 148 28.56 17.14 -13.44
CA SER A 148 27.41 18.05 -13.52
C SER A 148 26.95 18.29 -14.97
N GLN A 149 27.87 18.30 -15.94
CA GLN A 149 27.53 18.44 -17.36
C GLN A 149 26.96 17.15 -17.96
N LEU A 150 27.42 15.98 -17.50
CA LEU A 150 26.99 14.67 -17.99
C LEU A 150 25.57 14.31 -17.50
N ASN A 151 25.27 14.60 -16.24
CA ASN A 151 24.00 14.27 -15.60
C ASN A 151 22.90 15.24 -16.04
N ASP A 152 22.37 15.02 -17.25
CA ASP A 152 21.47 15.93 -17.96
C ASP A 152 20.08 15.35 -18.26
N PHE A 153 19.73 14.17 -17.69
CA PHE A 153 18.47 13.49 -17.95
C PHE A 153 17.83 12.88 -16.70
N VAL A 154 16.52 13.10 -16.50
CA VAL A 154 15.75 12.51 -15.38
C VAL A 154 14.52 11.72 -15.84
N GLY A 155 14.15 11.79 -17.12
CA GLY A 155 12.91 11.18 -17.62
C GLY A 155 11.67 12.03 -17.32
N TYR A 156 10.50 11.39 -17.25
CA TYR A 156 9.25 12.10 -16.95
C TYR A 156 9.11 12.29 -15.44
N ARG A 157 9.40 13.51 -14.99
CA ARG A 157 9.43 13.90 -13.58
C ARG A 157 8.60 15.18 -13.39
N PRO A 158 7.33 15.07 -12.96
CA PRO A 158 6.55 16.23 -12.51
C PRO A 158 7.28 16.88 -11.33
N VAL A 159 7.41 18.21 -11.31
CA VAL A 159 8.12 18.93 -10.25
C VAL A 159 7.18 19.93 -9.58
N ALA A 160 7.11 19.87 -8.25
CA ALA A 160 6.29 20.79 -7.47
C ALA A 160 6.74 22.25 -7.68
N VAL A 161 5.78 23.13 -7.94
CA VAL A 161 6.00 24.58 -7.97
C VAL A 161 5.12 25.19 -6.90
N LEU A 162 5.74 25.64 -5.81
CA LEU A 162 5.09 26.28 -4.67
C LEU A 162 5.27 27.79 -4.78
N GLU A 163 4.39 28.57 -4.13
CA GLU A 163 4.49 30.04 -4.14
C GLU A 163 5.84 30.54 -3.59
N SER A 164 6.39 29.85 -2.59
CA SER A 164 7.64 30.19 -1.93
C SER A 164 8.88 29.56 -2.57
N ARG A 165 8.71 28.51 -3.38
CA ARG A 165 9.82 27.70 -3.91
C ARG A 165 9.47 27.04 -5.23
N ARG A 166 10.39 27.16 -6.19
CA ARG A 166 10.41 26.31 -7.37
C ARG A 166 11.33 25.13 -7.09
N CYS A 167 10.77 23.93 -6.98
CA CYS A 167 11.59 22.73 -6.83
C CYS A 167 12.29 22.42 -8.17
N GLU A 168 13.39 21.69 -8.08
CA GLU A 168 14.15 21.16 -9.22
C GLU A 168 14.52 19.70 -8.91
N PRO A 169 14.69 18.83 -9.92
CA PRO A 169 15.18 17.48 -9.68
C PRO A 169 16.54 17.49 -8.98
N TYR A 170 16.79 16.50 -8.15
CA TYR A 170 18.05 16.38 -7.42
C TYR A 170 19.19 15.97 -8.35
N ALA A 171 20.43 16.38 -8.03
CA ALA A 171 21.59 16.06 -8.85
C ALA A 171 21.83 14.53 -8.96
N HIS A 172 21.56 13.76 -7.90
CA HIS A 172 21.67 12.31 -7.91
C HIS A 172 20.50 11.60 -8.62
N GLU A 173 19.44 12.32 -8.99
CA GLU A 173 18.32 11.80 -9.78
C GLU A 173 18.63 11.84 -11.30
N MET A 174 19.52 12.76 -11.71
CA MET A 174 19.91 12.97 -13.10
C MET A 174 21.05 12.06 -13.53
N VAL A 175 20.90 11.38 -14.67
CA VAL A 175 21.90 10.49 -15.26
C VAL A 175 22.29 10.96 -16.65
N ARG A 176 23.34 10.36 -17.21
CA ARG A 176 23.67 10.51 -18.62
C ARG A 176 23.08 9.32 -19.38
N PRO A 177 22.13 9.53 -20.32
CA PRO A 177 21.65 8.46 -21.18
C PRO A 177 22.80 7.88 -22.01
N ILE A 178 22.80 6.55 -22.20
CA ILE A 178 23.84 5.88 -22.99
C ILE A 178 23.51 6.06 -24.48
N PRO A 179 24.32 6.79 -25.26
CA PRO A 179 23.99 7.06 -26.65
C PRO A 179 24.13 5.80 -27.51
N LEU A 180 23.08 5.49 -28.27
CA LEU A 180 23.03 4.41 -29.27
C LEU A 180 23.20 4.92 -30.70
N TYR A 181 22.82 6.16 -30.98
CA TYR A 181 23.00 6.81 -32.27
C TYR A 181 23.30 8.28 -32.07
N ILE A 182 24.23 8.81 -32.87
CA ILE A 182 24.52 10.24 -32.96
C ILE A 182 24.44 10.64 -34.44
N LYS A 183 23.75 11.74 -34.71
CA LYS A 183 23.62 12.31 -36.06
C LYS A 183 25.00 12.57 -36.68
N ASP A 184 25.13 12.28 -37.97
CA ASP A 184 26.37 12.34 -38.76
C ASP A 184 27.47 11.34 -38.36
N VAL A 185 27.32 10.60 -37.26
CA VAL A 185 28.25 9.55 -36.82
C VAL A 185 27.70 8.14 -37.11
N GLY A 186 26.41 7.92 -36.83
CA GLY A 186 25.74 6.62 -36.99
C GLY A 186 25.50 5.89 -35.66
N VAL A 187 25.33 4.57 -35.73
CA VAL A 187 24.95 3.72 -34.59
C VAL A 187 26.17 3.21 -33.86
N ALA A 188 26.12 3.24 -32.52
CA ALA A 188 27.15 2.74 -31.63
C ALA A 188 27.36 1.24 -31.87
N THR A 189 28.62 0.82 -31.86
CA THR A 189 28.96 -0.59 -31.83
C THR A 189 28.53 -1.20 -30.51
N GLY A 190 28.04 -2.44 -30.57
CA GLY A 190 27.59 -3.22 -29.42
C GLY A 190 26.40 -4.11 -29.75
N PRO A 191 25.77 -4.71 -28.73
CA PRO A 191 24.70 -5.69 -28.92
C PRO A 191 23.49 -5.11 -29.66
N TYR A 192 23.20 -3.82 -29.49
CA TYR A 192 22.02 -3.17 -30.08
C TYR A 192 22.20 -2.72 -31.54
N LYS A 193 23.42 -2.78 -32.09
CA LYS A 193 23.79 -2.15 -33.38
C LYS A 193 22.86 -2.53 -34.53
N GLU A 194 22.60 -3.83 -34.72
CA GLU A 194 21.82 -4.32 -35.87
C GLU A 194 20.35 -3.88 -35.82
N VAL A 195 19.67 -4.13 -34.69
CA VAL A 195 18.25 -3.79 -34.51
C VAL A 195 18.04 -2.28 -34.57
N VAL A 196 18.89 -1.48 -33.92
CA VAL A 196 18.80 -0.02 -33.93
C VAL A 196 19.04 0.55 -35.33
N SER A 197 20.04 0.04 -36.05
CA SER A 197 20.32 0.48 -37.43
C SER A 197 19.13 0.23 -38.37
N GLN A 198 18.53 -0.96 -38.27
CA GLN A 198 17.33 -1.28 -39.04
C GLN A 198 16.13 -0.44 -38.62
N ALA A 199 15.92 -0.22 -37.33
CA ALA A 199 14.79 0.59 -36.84
C ALA A 199 14.90 2.05 -37.31
N LEU A 200 16.09 2.64 -37.29
CA LEU A 200 16.33 3.99 -37.82
C LEU A 200 16.06 4.06 -39.33
N THR A 201 16.44 3.03 -40.08
CA THR A 201 16.11 2.93 -41.52
C THR A 201 14.59 2.90 -41.73
N LEU A 202 13.86 2.10 -40.95
CA LEU A 202 12.41 2.02 -41.02
C LEU A 202 11.72 3.35 -40.64
N LEU A 203 12.25 4.06 -39.64
CA LEU A 203 11.75 5.37 -39.25
C LEU A 203 12.00 6.42 -40.35
N GLN A 204 13.16 6.37 -41.00
CA GLN A 204 13.49 7.26 -42.13
C GLN A 204 12.59 7.01 -43.35
N ASP A 205 12.23 5.75 -43.60
CA ASP A 205 11.33 5.36 -44.70
C ASP A 205 9.84 5.54 -44.35
N THR A 206 9.49 5.92 -43.12
CA THR A 206 8.10 6.07 -42.67
C THR A 206 7.41 7.22 -43.40
N ASP A 207 6.14 7.02 -43.77
CA ASP A 207 5.38 8.04 -44.49
C ASP A 207 5.23 9.32 -43.66
N VAL A 208 5.36 10.47 -44.32
CA VAL A 208 5.38 11.79 -43.67
C VAL A 208 4.10 12.09 -42.88
N ASP A 209 2.95 11.56 -43.28
CA ASP A 209 1.69 11.70 -42.54
C ASP A 209 1.74 11.00 -41.18
N ILE A 210 2.28 9.78 -41.13
CA ILE A 210 2.49 9.02 -39.89
C ILE A 210 3.55 9.69 -39.02
N ALA A 211 4.70 10.06 -39.60
CA ALA A 211 5.79 10.70 -38.88
C ALA A 211 5.34 12.02 -38.21
N ARG A 212 4.53 12.83 -38.90
CA ARG A 212 3.95 14.05 -38.34
C ARG A 212 2.89 13.78 -37.27
N ALA A 213 2.00 12.81 -37.49
CA ALA A 213 0.98 12.44 -36.50
C ALA A 213 1.59 11.86 -35.21
N ALA A 214 2.73 11.17 -35.34
CA ALA A 214 3.51 10.64 -34.21
C ALA A 214 4.45 11.68 -33.56
N CYS A 215 4.50 12.91 -34.07
CA CYS A 215 5.45 13.94 -33.65
C CYS A 215 6.92 13.49 -33.72
N PHE A 216 7.26 12.58 -34.64
CA PHE A 216 8.60 12.02 -34.78
C PHE A 216 9.14 12.24 -36.20
N LEU A 217 9.83 13.36 -36.40
CA LEU A 217 10.57 13.64 -37.62
C LEU A 217 12.03 13.25 -37.40
N ILE A 218 12.54 12.33 -38.21
CA ILE A 218 13.90 11.80 -38.06
C ILE A 218 14.97 12.89 -38.19
N GLU A 219 14.68 13.97 -38.92
CA GLU A 219 15.58 15.10 -39.10
C GLU A 219 15.86 15.87 -37.80
N ASN A 220 14.92 15.80 -36.85
CA ASN A 220 15.03 16.40 -35.52
C ASN A 220 15.87 15.56 -34.55
N LEU A 221 16.07 14.27 -34.84
CA LEU A 221 16.84 13.37 -33.97
C LEU A 221 18.34 13.65 -34.12
N GLU A 222 18.96 14.19 -33.08
CA GLU A 222 20.42 14.34 -32.97
C GLU A 222 21.05 13.19 -32.19
N GLU A 223 20.32 12.64 -31.21
CA GLU A 223 20.79 11.53 -30.38
C GLU A 223 19.64 10.55 -30.07
N LEU A 224 19.87 9.25 -30.29
CA LEU A 224 19.04 8.18 -29.72
C LEU A 224 19.83 7.54 -28.58
N ALA A 225 19.24 7.42 -27.40
CA ALA A 225 19.91 6.87 -26.23
C ALA A 225 19.03 5.88 -25.47
N ILE A 226 19.63 5.14 -24.53
CA ILE A 226 18.89 4.37 -23.52
C ILE A 226 19.01 5.00 -22.15
N ASP A 227 17.94 4.90 -21.37
CA ASP A 227 17.96 5.20 -19.94
C ASP A 227 18.72 4.07 -19.22
N PRO A 228 19.85 4.34 -18.56
CA PRO A 228 20.64 3.32 -17.87
C PRO A 228 20.01 2.89 -16.53
N ARG A 229 18.97 3.57 -16.06
CA ARG A 229 18.32 3.22 -14.79
C ARG A 229 17.47 1.96 -14.95
N ALA A 230 17.36 1.20 -13.86
CA ALA A 230 16.46 0.06 -13.83
C ALA A 230 15.02 0.54 -13.96
N TYR A 231 14.25 -0.13 -14.81
CA TYR A 231 12.85 0.22 -14.99
C TYR A 231 12.01 -0.31 -13.82
N ASP A 232 11.53 0.60 -12.97
CA ASP A 232 10.67 0.27 -11.84
C ASP A 232 9.21 0.09 -12.32
N PHE A 233 8.70 -1.14 -12.31
CA PHE A 233 7.31 -1.44 -12.69
C PHE A 233 6.25 -1.02 -11.67
N ASP A 234 6.65 -0.66 -10.44
CA ASP A 234 5.73 -0.19 -9.40
C ASP A 234 5.59 1.33 -9.40
N HIS A 235 6.56 2.07 -9.95
CA HIS A 235 6.50 3.53 -10.04
C HIS A 235 5.21 4.03 -10.73
N PRO A 236 4.53 5.09 -10.23
CA PRO A 236 3.24 5.56 -10.77
C PRO A 236 3.29 5.97 -12.25
N VAL A 237 4.46 6.42 -12.73
CA VAL A 237 4.73 6.70 -14.16
C VAL A 237 4.36 5.54 -15.10
N ASN A 238 4.29 4.29 -14.63
CA ASN A 238 3.83 3.16 -15.45
C ASN A 238 2.38 3.27 -15.91
N LYS A 239 1.57 4.08 -15.21
CA LYS A 239 0.21 4.40 -15.63
C LYS A 239 0.19 5.39 -16.81
N ARG A 240 1.31 6.07 -17.09
CA ARG A 240 1.47 6.92 -18.28
C ARG A 240 1.60 6.03 -19.53
N PRO A 241 0.71 6.19 -20.52
CA PRO A 241 0.77 5.36 -21.72
C PRO A 241 2.11 5.44 -22.44
N ASN A 242 2.58 4.30 -22.95
CA ASN A 242 3.81 4.17 -23.75
C ASN A 242 5.13 4.60 -23.08
N TYR A 243 5.15 4.98 -21.80
CA TYR A 243 6.39 5.44 -21.14
C TYR A 243 7.50 4.37 -21.10
N HIS A 244 7.12 3.09 -20.92
CA HIS A 244 8.04 1.96 -20.98
C HIS A 244 8.70 1.78 -22.35
N PHE A 245 8.22 2.43 -23.41
CA PHE A 245 8.86 2.41 -24.73
C PHE A 245 9.88 3.54 -24.93
N GLY A 246 9.82 4.60 -24.12
CA GLY A 246 10.71 5.76 -24.20
C GLY A 246 9.96 7.08 -24.27
N GLN A 247 10.70 8.15 -24.53
CA GLN A 247 10.15 9.49 -24.77
C GLN A 247 11.20 10.43 -25.37
N TRP A 248 10.74 11.53 -25.97
CA TRP A 248 11.60 12.70 -26.18
C TRP A 248 12.08 13.27 -24.85
N ASP A 249 13.34 13.69 -24.81
CA ASP A 249 13.95 14.29 -23.63
C ASP A 249 13.59 15.79 -23.50
N PRO A 250 12.89 16.19 -22.43
CA PRO A 250 12.51 17.58 -22.20
C PRO A 250 13.67 18.55 -22.02
N HIS A 251 14.87 18.07 -21.66
CA HIS A 251 16.05 18.90 -21.38
C HIS A 251 16.94 19.12 -22.62
N ALA A 252 16.76 18.32 -23.67
CA ALA A 252 17.50 18.43 -24.92
C ALA A 252 16.71 19.19 -25.99
N VAL A 253 16.51 20.49 -25.80
CA VAL A 253 15.75 21.36 -26.71
C VAL A 253 16.69 22.13 -27.64
N GLY A 254 16.46 22.03 -28.95
CA GLY A 254 17.20 22.80 -29.96
C GLY A 254 16.76 24.26 -30.04
N GLN A 255 17.54 25.07 -30.78
CA GLN A 255 17.20 26.49 -31.03
C GLN A 255 15.88 26.67 -31.81
N ASP A 256 15.44 25.64 -32.52
CA ASP A 256 14.16 25.56 -33.24
C ASP A 256 12.97 25.18 -32.33
N GLY A 257 13.21 24.95 -31.04
CA GLY A 257 12.18 24.61 -30.05
C GLY A 257 11.75 23.13 -30.05
N ASN A 258 12.35 22.30 -30.90
CA ASN A 258 12.08 20.86 -30.95
C ASN A 258 13.05 20.08 -30.05
N TYR A 259 12.58 18.97 -29.50
CA TYR A 259 13.44 18.01 -28.81
C TYR A 259 14.43 17.36 -29.78
N LYS A 260 15.66 17.10 -29.30
CA LYS A 260 16.79 16.59 -30.09
C LYS A 260 17.28 15.21 -29.67
N ARG A 261 16.94 14.78 -28.46
CA ARG A 261 17.31 13.46 -27.93
C ARG A 261 16.07 12.64 -27.64
N PHE A 262 16.01 11.42 -28.17
CA PHE A 262 14.99 10.44 -27.80
C PHE A 262 15.62 9.34 -26.93
N VAL A 263 14.98 9.03 -25.81
CA VAL A 263 15.50 8.07 -24.82
C VAL A 263 14.57 6.87 -24.70
N ILE A 264 15.09 5.68 -24.99
CA ILE A 264 14.38 4.39 -24.89
C ILE A 264 14.64 3.78 -23.51
N GLN A 265 13.65 3.09 -22.94
CA GLN A 265 13.86 2.31 -21.73
C GLN A 265 14.63 1.02 -22.04
N GLN A 266 15.73 0.77 -21.33
CA GLN A 266 16.59 -0.39 -21.59
C GLN A 266 15.83 -1.72 -21.55
N VAL A 267 14.87 -1.87 -20.63
CA VAL A 267 14.05 -3.09 -20.49
C VAL A 267 13.29 -3.45 -21.78
N THR A 268 12.82 -2.46 -22.53
CA THR A 268 12.10 -2.66 -23.80
C THR A 268 13.07 -3.07 -24.90
N LEU A 269 14.22 -2.41 -24.97
CA LEU A 269 15.23 -2.74 -25.97
C LEU A 269 15.78 -4.15 -25.74
N ASP A 270 16.12 -4.51 -24.51
CA ASP A 270 16.60 -5.85 -24.15
C ASP A 270 15.58 -6.94 -24.49
N ALA A 271 14.28 -6.71 -24.23
CA ALA A 271 13.23 -7.66 -24.58
C ALA A 271 13.11 -7.87 -26.10
N LEU A 272 13.38 -6.85 -26.91
CA LEU A 272 13.42 -6.98 -28.37
C LEU A 272 14.70 -7.68 -28.85
N MET A 273 15.83 -7.42 -28.21
CA MET A 273 17.10 -8.12 -28.52
C MET A 273 16.99 -9.62 -28.22
N GLU A 274 16.36 -9.99 -27.11
CA GLU A 274 16.14 -11.39 -26.74
C GLU A 274 15.41 -12.15 -27.86
N ARG A 275 14.39 -11.54 -28.47
CA ARG A 275 13.70 -12.11 -29.63
C ARG A 275 14.60 -12.32 -30.85
N ALA A 276 15.48 -11.36 -31.12
CA ALA A 276 16.38 -11.42 -32.27
C ALA A 276 17.42 -12.55 -32.15
N ILE A 277 17.79 -12.92 -30.93
CA ILE A 277 18.86 -13.89 -30.65
C ILE A 277 18.32 -15.30 -30.34
N THR A 278 17.13 -15.42 -29.75
CA THR A 278 16.52 -16.72 -29.33
C THR A 278 16.44 -17.71 -30.49
N GLU A 279 16.83 -18.98 -30.35
CA GLU A 279 16.65 -19.96 -31.43
C GLU A 279 15.16 -20.20 -31.72
N ASP A 280 14.77 -20.10 -32.99
CA ASP A 280 13.38 -20.22 -33.46
C ASP A 280 13.37 -20.77 -34.89
N ASP A 281 12.21 -21.26 -35.34
CA ASP A 281 11.99 -21.75 -36.72
C ASP A 281 12.04 -20.63 -37.77
N ILE A 282 12.02 -19.37 -37.32
CA ILE A 282 12.12 -18.16 -38.14
C ILE A 282 13.59 -17.74 -38.26
N SER A 283 14.04 -17.40 -39.48
CA SER A 283 15.41 -16.95 -39.71
C SER A 283 15.77 -15.72 -38.85
N VAL A 284 17.04 -15.66 -38.42
CA VAL A 284 17.56 -14.54 -37.62
C VAL A 284 17.32 -13.21 -38.32
N GLU A 285 17.57 -13.13 -39.64
CA GLU A 285 17.32 -11.93 -40.44
C GLU A 285 15.87 -11.44 -40.34
N GLN A 286 14.88 -12.33 -40.46
CA GLN A 286 13.47 -11.96 -40.35
C GLN A 286 13.12 -11.51 -38.92
N ARG A 287 13.69 -12.16 -37.90
CA ARG A 287 13.44 -11.79 -36.49
C ARG A 287 14.07 -10.45 -36.13
N THR A 288 15.25 -10.14 -36.64
CA THR A 288 15.90 -8.83 -36.48
C THR A 288 15.06 -7.73 -37.14
N VAL A 289 14.53 -7.95 -38.35
CA VAL A 289 13.62 -7.01 -39.03
C VAL A 289 12.33 -6.81 -38.25
N GLU A 290 11.75 -7.88 -37.70
CA GLU A 290 10.56 -7.77 -36.84
C GLU A 290 10.82 -7.02 -35.54
N ALA A 291 11.94 -7.29 -34.88
CA ALA A 291 12.35 -6.57 -33.66
C ALA A 291 12.56 -5.08 -33.94
N ALA A 292 13.22 -4.75 -35.06
CA ALA A 292 13.41 -3.37 -35.53
C ALA A 292 12.09 -2.67 -35.88
N ALA A 293 11.17 -3.39 -36.53
CA ALA A 293 9.83 -2.88 -36.85
C ALA A 293 9.01 -2.59 -35.59
N VAL A 294 9.05 -3.48 -34.60
CA VAL A 294 8.40 -3.24 -33.31
C VAL A 294 9.06 -2.07 -32.58
N LEU A 295 10.39 -1.98 -32.55
CA LEU A 295 11.11 -0.85 -31.96
C LEU A 295 10.68 0.48 -32.58
N ALA A 296 10.69 0.58 -33.92
CA ALA A 296 10.26 1.78 -34.65
C ALA A 296 8.80 2.14 -34.31
N GLY A 297 7.88 1.17 -34.32
CA GLY A 297 6.49 1.42 -33.95
C GLY A 297 6.32 1.88 -32.50
N THR A 298 7.12 1.34 -31.56
CA THR A 298 7.11 1.77 -30.15
C THR A 298 7.67 3.17 -29.96
N ILE A 299 8.70 3.56 -30.71
CA ILE A 299 9.24 4.93 -30.72
C ILE A 299 8.18 5.92 -31.22
N LEU A 300 7.49 5.61 -32.33
CA LEU A 300 6.40 6.45 -32.86
C LEU A 300 5.28 6.64 -31.82
N MET A 301 4.84 5.55 -31.19
CA MET A 301 3.79 5.59 -30.17
C MET A 301 4.19 6.41 -28.93
N ALA A 302 5.42 6.24 -28.44
CA ALA A 302 5.96 6.98 -27.30
C ALA A 302 6.12 8.47 -27.63
N SER A 303 6.64 8.79 -28.81
CA SER A 303 6.79 10.15 -29.32
C SER A 303 5.45 10.89 -29.39
N GLY A 304 4.37 10.21 -29.80
CA GLY A 304 3.04 10.83 -29.81
C GLY A 304 2.56 11.24 -28.42
N VAL A 305 2.94 10.52 -27.36
CA VAL A 305 2.58 10.87 -25.97
C VAL A 305 3.45 12.00 -25.43
N SER A 306 4.74 12.04 -25.75
CA SER A 306 5.61 13.15 -25.30
C SER A 306 5.46 14.43 -26.12
N GLY A 307 5.06 14.32 -27.39
CA GLY A 307 5.11 15.43 -28.35
C GLY A 307 6.53 15.72 -28.83
N SER A 308 6.67 16.61 -29.82
CA SER A 308 7.96 17.00 -30.43
C SER A 308 8.61 18.23 -29.80
N SER A 309 7.90 18.93 -28.92
CA SER A 309 8.31 20.16 -28.26
C SER A 309 7.57 20.37 -26.94
N PRO A 310 8.05 21.26 -26.05
CA PRO A 310 7.36 21.59 -24.79
C PRO A 310 5.93 22.11 -24.96
N SER A 311 5.59 22.65 -26.14
CA SER A 311 4.28 23.21 -26.48
C SER A 311 3.43 22.30 -27.36
N SER A 312 3.82 21.02 -27.53
CA SER A 312 3.12 20.09 -28.43
C SER A 312 1.71 19.73 -27.95
N HIS A 313 1.53 19.62 -26.63
CA HIS A 313 0.25 19.31 -26.01
C HIS A 313 -0.11 20.44 -25.05
N ASP A 314 -1.34 20.96 -25.17
CA ASP A 314 -1.89 21.95 -24.25
C ASP A 314 -2.69 21.27 -23.12
N SER A 315 -3.22 22.07 -22.19
CA SER A 315 -4.04 21.58 -21.06
C SER A 315 -5.41 21.03 -21.50
N ASP A 316 -5.87 21.38 -22.70
CA ASP A 316 -7.13 20.91 -23.30
C ASP A 316 -6.98 19.52 -23.92
N THR A 317 -5.75 19.11 -24.24
CA THR A 317 -5.44 17.76 -24.71
C THR A 317 -5.43 16.78 -23.55
N THR A 318 -6.19 15.68 -23.70
CA THR A 318 -6.29 14.63 -22.69
C THR A 318 -5.79 13.30 -23.23
N LEU A 319 -5.39 12.39 -22.33
CA LEU A 319 -5.02 11.03 -22.74
C LEU A 319 -6.19 10.32 -23.46
N GLY A 320 -7.44 10.64 -23.10
CA GLY A 320 -8.64 10.09 -23.72
C GLY A 320 -8.78 10.44 -25.21
N SER A 321 -8.43 11.67 -25.61
CA SER A 321 -8.47 12.10 -27.01
C SER A 321 -7.21 11.69 -27.79
N LEU A 322 -6.06 11.59 -27.11
CA LEU A 322 -4.77 11.28 -27.73
C LEU A 322 -4.63 9.79 -28.11
N LEU A 323 -5.05 8.87 -27.22
CA LEU A 323 -4.83 7.43 -27.41
C LEU A 323 -5.48 6.84 -28.68
N PRO A 324 -6.71 7.21 -29.08
CA PRO A 324 -7.30 6.77 -30.35
C PRO A 324 -6.47 7.19 -31.57
N THR A 325 -5.93 8.41 -31.55
CA THR A 325 -5.06 8.94 -32.62
C THR A 325 -3.78 8.13 -32.73
N ILE A 326 -3.16 7.82 -31.58
CA ILE A 326 -1.96 6.97 -31.51
C ILE A 326 -2.21 5.56 -32.04
N ALA A 327 -3.32 4.94 -31.65
CA ALA A 327 -3.69 3.63 -32.18
C ALA A 327 -3.89 3.66 -33.70
N GLY A 328 -4.50 4.72 -34.23
CA GLY A 328 -4.75 4.89 -35.66
C GLY A 328 -3.48 4.92 -36.51
N TYR A 329 -2.51 5.78 -36.17
CA TYR A 329 -1.26 5.85 -36.96
C TYR A 329 -0.36 4.64 -36.71
N ARG A 330 -0.41 4.01 -35.54
CA ARG A 330 0.32 2.75 -35.26
C ARG A 330 -0.13 1.64 -36.20
N ASP A 331 -1.44 1.44 -36.33
CA ASP A 331 -1.99 0.38 -37.17
C ASP A 331 -1.67 0.68 -38.65
N ALA A 332 -1.79 1.95 -39.07
CA ALA A 332 -1.38 2.39 -40.40
C ALA A 332 0.12 2.15 -40.68
N PHE A 333 0.99 2.39 -39.70
CA PHE A 333 2.44 2.15 -39.82
C PHE A 333 2.72 0.68 -40.13
N TYR A 334 2.18 -0.23 -39.32
CA TYR A 334 2.44 -1.65 -39.49
C TYR A 334 1.82 -2.21 -40.77
N ASP A 335 0.60 -1.81 -41.11
CA ASP A 335 -0.07 -2.26 -42.34
C ASP A 335 0.74 -1.85 -43.58
N ARG A 336 1.19 -0.58 -43.63
CA ARG A 336 2.01 -0.09 -44.74
C ARG A 336 3.38 -0.76 -44.76
N LEU A 337 3.99 -1.01 -43.61
CA LEU A 337 5.29 -1.69 -43.52
C LEU A 337 5.25 -3.12 -44.07
N ILE A 338 4.22 -3.91 -43.75
CA ILE A 338 4.06 -5.28 -44.27
C ILE A 338 4.10 -5.30 -45.81
N THR A 339 3.48 -4.33 -46.47
CA THR A 339 3.44 -4.28 -47.95
C THR A 339 4.81 -4.09 -48.60
N ARG A 340 5.78 -3.50 -47.88
CA ARG A 340 7.13 -3.20 -48.35
C ARG A 340 8.13 -4.34 -48.12
N LEU A 341 7.76 -5.35 -47.32
CA LEU A 341 8.64 -6.47 -47.01
C LEU A 341 8.80 -7.45 -48.19
N PRO A 342 9.91 -8.23 -48.21
CA PRO A 342 10.11 -9.30 -49.18
C PRO A 342 8.93 -10.28 -49.20
N LYS A 343 8.61 -10.83 -50.39
CA LYS A 343 7.40 -11.62 -50.63
C LYS A 343 7.20 -12.75 -49.60
N GLU A 344 8.25 -13.53 -49.32
CA GLU A 344 8.19 -14.67 -48.40
C GLU A 344 7.91 -14.23 -46.96
N HIS A 345 8.57 -13.17 -46.49
CA HIS A 345 8.35 -12.61 -45.15
C HIS A 345 6.94 -11.99 -45.03
N ARG A 346 6.51 -11.27 -46.06
CA ARG A 346 5.17 -10.66 -46.13
C ARG A 346 4.05 -11.70 -46.05
N GLU A 347 4.10 -12.75 -46.87
CA GLU A 347 3.06 -13.79 -46.89
C GLU A 347 2.93 -14.48 -45.52
N ARG A 348 4.04 -14.68 -44.80
CA ARG A 348 4.02 -15.21 -43.43
C ARG A 348 3.38 -14.25 -42.44
N LEU A 349 3.77 -12.97 -42.46
CA LEU A 349 3.22 -11.96 -41.55
C LEU A 349 1.74 -11.68 -41.81
N GLU A 350 1.27 -11.74 -43.06
CA GLU A 350 -0.16 -11.62 -43.39
C GLU A 350 -0.97 -12.81 -42.83
N GLN A 351 -0.44 -14.04 -42.91
CA GLN A 351 -1.05 -15.21 -42.29
C GLN A 351 -1.06 -15.12 -40.76
N GLU A 352 0.03 -14.66 -40.17
CA GLU A 352 0.13 -14.41 -38.73
C GLU A 352 -0.89 -13.36 -38.29
N ALA A 353 -0.97 -12.24 -39.01
CA ALA A 353 -1.90 -11.15 -38.73
C ALA A 353 -3.36 -11.59 -38.86
N ALA A 354 -3.69 -12.42 -39.85
CA ALA A 354 -5.03 -12.99 -39.97
C ALA A 354 -5.37 -13.93 -38.80
N ARG A 355 -4.40 -14.74 -38.33
CA ARG A 355 -4.57 -15.68 -37.22
C ARG A 355 -4.69 -14.97 -35.87
N LEU A 356 -3.81 -14.02 -35.60
CA LEU A 356 -3.68 -13.32 -34.31
C LEU A 356 -4.41 -11.97 -34.28
N ARG A 357 -5.05 -11.59 -35.40
CA ARG A 357 -5.84 -10.36 -35.61
C ARG A 357 -5.06 -9.04 -35.44
N GLN A 358 -3.74 -9.07 -35.52
CA GLN A 358 -2.88 -7.89 -35.39
C GLN A 358 -1.60 -8.04 -36.25
N PRO A 359 -1.10 -6.97 -36.89
CA PRO A 359 0.17 -7.03 -37.61
C PRO A 359 1.35 -7.13 -36.63
N PHE A 360 2.39 -7.88 -37.03
CA PHE A 360 3.56 -8.21 -36.19
C PHE A 360 3.18 -8.76 -34.80
N ALA A 361 2.07 -9.52 -34.72
CA ALA A 361 1.49 -9.96 -33.47
C ALA A 361 2.47 -10.80 -32.64
N ALA A 362 3.23 -11.71 -33.24
CA ALA A 362 4.16 -12.56 -32.50
C ALA A 362 5.27 -11.74 -31.83
N ALA A 363 5.83 -10.76 -32.53
CA ALA A 363 6.87 -9.89 -31.98
C ALA A 363 6.34 -8.98 -30.86
N ARG A 364 5.15 -8.41 -31.05
CA ARG A 364 4.48 -7.58 -30.02
C ARG A 364 4.05 -8.39 -28.80
N GLN A 365 3.53 -9.61 -29.01
CA GLN A 365 3.19 -10.53 -27.93
C GLN A 365 4.43 -10.97 -27.16
N HIS A 366 5.55 -11.22 -27.85
CA HIS A 366 6.82 -11.53 -27.20
C HIS A 366 7.29 -10.38 -26.31
N LEU A 367 7.31 -9.14 -26.82
CA LEU A 367 7.67 -7.96 -26.03
C LEU A 367 6.79 -7.84 -24.78
N ASN A 368 5.47 -7.88 -24.94
CA ASN A 368 4.54 -7.78 -23.81
C ASN A 368 4.69 -8.93 -22.81
N ALA A 369 4.94 -10.16 -23.29
CA ALA A 369 5.15 -11.32 -22.43
C ALA A 369 6.45 -11.18 -21.62
N GLN A 370 7.54 -10.69 -22.23
CA GLN A 370 8.81 -10.47 -21.52
C GLN A 370 8.69 -9.35 -20.49
N LEU A 371 8.06 -8.23 -20.83
CA LEU A 371 7.80 -7.15 -19.88
C LEU A 371 6.93 -7.65 -18.71
N THR A 372 5.89 -8.43 -18.99
CA THR A 372 5.03 -9.03 -17.96
C THR A 372 5.80 -9.99 -17.06
N ARG A 373 6.68 -10.83 -17.64
CA ARG A 373 7.50 -11.77 -16.88
C ARG A 373 8.50 -11.05 -15.96
N ARG A 374 9.18 -10.01 -16.47
CA ARG A 374 10.09 -9.18 -15.67
C ARG A 374 9.35 -8.45 -14.54
N ARG A 375 8.18 -7.89 -14.83
CA ARG A 375 7.31 -7.29 -13.80
C ARG A 375 6.90 -8.29 -12.72
N ALA A 376 6.46 -9.48 -13.12
CA ALA A 376 6.05 -10.52 -12.18
C ALA A 376 7.23 -10.94 -11.27
N ALA A 377 8.41 -11.17 -11.86
CA ALA A 377 9.61 -11.51 -11.10
C ALA A 377 10.04 -10.39 -10.13
N GLN A 378 10.01 -9.13 -10.56
CA GLN A 378 10.26 -7.99 -9.67
C GLN A 378 9.29 -8.01 -8.48
N LEU A 379 7.98 -8.03 -8.75
CA LEU A 379 6.95 -8.01 -7.71
C LEU A 379 7.10 -9.18 -6.73
N GLU A 380 7.37 -10.39 -7.23
CA GLU A 380 7.59 -11.58 -6.41
C GLU A 380 8.78 -11.39 -5.46
N HIS A 381 9.95 -11.04 -5.99
CA HIS A 381 11.16 -10.86 -5.20
C HIS A 381 11.02 -9.72 -4.19
N VAL A 382 10.41 -8.59 -4.57
CA VAL A 382 10.21 -7.43 -3.67
C VAL A 382 9.27 -7.80 -2.52
N ARG A 383 8.15 -8.48 -2.80
CA ARG A 383 7.22 -8.90 -1.74
C ARG A 383 7.84 -9.92 -0.80
N LEU A 384 8.56 -10.93 -1.33
CA LEU A 384 9.28 -11.88 -0.50
C LEU A 384 10.37 -11.21 0.34
N ALA A 385 11.12 -10.26 -0.23
CA ALA A 385 12.15 -9.52 0.49
C ALA A 385 11.56 -8.73 1.67
N SER A 386 10.46 -8.00 1.45
CA SER A 386 9.77 -7.25 2.52
C SER A 386 9.23 -8.18 3.61
N VAL A 387 8.64 -9.33 3.25
CA VAL A 387 8.19 -10.33 4.24
C VAL A 387 9.36 -10.87 5.06
N PHE A 388 10.46 -11.27 4.41
CA PHE A 388 11.65 -11.75 5.13
C PHE A 388 12.26 -10.67 6.02
N ALA A 389 12.30 -9.42 5.56
CA ALA A 389 12.81 -8.29 6.32
C ALA A 389 11.99 -8.09 7.60
N ARG A 390 10.66 -7.99 7.48
CA ARG A 390 9.72 -7.84 8.61
C ARG A 390 9.71 -9.05 9.57
N MET A 391 10.07 -10.23 9.09
CA MET A 391 10.26 -11.43 9.92
C MET A 391 11.62 -11.49 10.63
N GLY A 392 12.56 -10.59 10.31
CA GLY A 392 13.92 -10.58 10.86
C GLY A 392 14.92 -11.45 10.12
N TYR A 393 14.56 -12.05 8.97
CA TYR A 393 15.46 -12.85 8.13
C TYR A 393 16.22 -11.98 7.13
N THR A 394 17.11 -11.13 7.65
CA THR A 394 17.86 -10.12 6.87
C THR A 394 18.66 -10.71 5.71
N GLU A 395 19.33 -11.86 5.89
CA GLU A 395 20.06 -12.52 4.80
C GLU A 395 19.14 -13.01 3.68
N ALA A 396 17.98 -13.57 4.03
CA ALA A 396 17.01 -14.06 3.05
C ALA A 396 16.42 -12.88 2.27
N ALA A 397 16.06 -11.80 2.97
CA ALA A 397 15.62 -10.55 2.35
C ALA A 397 16.68 -10.01 1.39
N GLN A 398 17.95 -9.97 1.80
CA GLN A 398 19.05 -9.49 0.96
C GLN A 398 19.26 -10.36 -0.29
N ARG A 399 19.12 -11.69 -0.20
CA ARG A 399 19.20 -12.58 -1.36
C ARG A 399 18.09 -12.30 -2.37
N GLN A 400 16.85 -12.11 -1.91
CA GLN A 400 15.73 -11.77 -2.78
C GLN A 400 15.93 -10.40 -3.43
N ILE A 401 16.37 -9.40 -2.67
CA ILE A 401 16.50 -8.03 -3.17
C ILE A 401 17.71 -7.84 -4.09
N ASN A 402 18.79 -8.63 -3.93
CA ASN A 402 19.93 -8.61 -4.84
C ASN A 402 19.58 -9.11 -6.25
N ALA A 403 18.48 -9.86 -6.40
CA ALA A 403 17.96 -10.25 -7.71
C ALA A 403 17.17 -9.12 -8.40
N VAL A 404 16.79 -8.07 -7.66
CA VAL A 404 15.99 -6.95 -8.16
C VAL A 404 16.91 -5.77 -8.50
N PRO A 405 16.93 -5.27 -9.74
CA PRO A 405 17.83 -4.19 -10.15
C PRO A 405 17.38 -2.79 -9.68
N VAL A 406 16.12 -2.66 -9.24
CA VAL A 406 15.46 -1.38 -8.93
C VAL A 406 15.93 -0.80 -7.60
N ALA A 407 16.30 0.49 -7.59
CA ALA A 407 16.81 1.19 -6.41
C ALA A 407 15.76 1.39 -5.31
N SER A 408 14.52 1.76 -5.66
CA SER A 408 13.41 1.99 -4.71
C SER A 408 13.20 0.79 -3.79
N ALA A 409 12.95 -0.39 -4.38
CA ALA A 409 12.75 -1.62 -3.63
C ALA A 409 13.97 -2.02 -2.78
N ARG A 410 15.19 -1.83 -3.29
CA ARG A 410 16.43 -2.12 -2.54
C ARG A 410 16.58 -1.26 -1.30
N MET A 411 16.38 0.04 -1.44
CA MET A 411 16.56 0.99 -0.33
C MET A 411 15.48 0.84 0.73
N VAL A 412 14.22 0.64 0.33
CA VAL A 412 13.13 0.35 1.28
C VAL A 412 13.37 -0.98 2.00
N CYS A 413 13.75 -2.05 1.29
CA CYS A 413 14.06 -3.33 1.95
C CYS A 413 15.23 -3.20 2.95
N GLN A 414 16.24 -2.37 2.66
CA GLN A 414 17.32 -2.10 3.61
C GLN A 414 16.84 -1.33 4.84
N ILE A 415 15.89 -0.41 4.67
CA ILE A 415 15.23 0.30 5.77
C ILE A 415 14.46 -0.71 6.64
N ASP A 416 13.59 -1.54 6.05
CA ASP A 416 12.82 -2.57 6.77
C ASP A 416 13.73 -3.53 7.58
N CYS A 417 14.82 -3.99 6.95
CA CYS A 417 15.82 -4.84 7.61
C CYS A 417 16.48 -4.14 8.79
N ASN A 418 16.84 -2.87 8.66
CA ASN A 418 17.44 -2.11 9.75
C ASN A 418 16.44 -1.84 10.87
N LEU A 419 15.18 -1.50 10.57
CA LEU A 419 14.14 -1.26 11.56
C LEU A 419 13.87 -2.52 12.39
N THR A 420 13.79 -3.68 11.74
CA THR A 420 13.64 -4.97 12.43
C THR A 420 14.87 -5.31 13.28
N ALA A 421 16.08 -5.04 12.77
CA ALA A 421 17.32 -5.22 13.53
C ALA A 421 17.37 -4.28 14.76
N ILE A 422 16.94 -3.01 14.63
CA ILE A 422 16.87 -2.05 15.74
C ILE A 422 15.97 -2.59 16.85
N GLN A 423 14.79 -3.15 16.52
CA GLN A 423 13.92 -3.76 17.51
C GLN A 423 14.59 -4.92 18.25
N SER A 424 15.30 -5.79 17.53
CA SER A 424 16.06 -6.89 18.13
C SER A 424 17.19 -6.42 19.05
N GLU A 425 17.92 -5.36 18.66
CA GLU A 425 18.98 -4.77 19.49
C GLU A 425 18.44 -4.06 20.73
N ILE A 426 17.27 -3.41 20.64
CA ILE A 426 16.56 -2.83 21.80
C ILE A 426 16.20 -3.94 22.79
N GLN A 427 15.62 -5.05 22.31
CA GLN A 427 15.26 -6.19 23.15
C GLN A 427 16.49 -6.85 23.80
N SER A 428 17.62 -6.88 23.10
CA SER A 428 18.89 -7.40 23.60
C SER A 428 19.65 -6.40 24.49
N ASN A 429 19.08 -5.21 24.74
CA ASN A 429 19.66 -4.12 25.50
C ASN A 429 20.99 -3.57 24.93
N ASN A 430 21.22 -3.72 23.62
CA ASN A 430 22.39 -3.21 22.89
C ASN A 430 22.11 -1.81 22.31
N LEU A 431 21.79 -0.86 23.19
CA LEU A 431 21.21 0.43 22.82
C LEU A 431 22.11 1.30 21.92
N SER A 432 23.43 1.20 22.08
CA SER A 432 24.40 1.94 21.26
C SER A 432 24.40 1.48 19.80
N GLU A 433 24.30 0.17 19.54
CA GLU A 433 24.23 -0.36 18.17
C GLU A 433 22.89 -0.03 17.52
N ALA A 434 21.79 -0.12 18.27
CA ALA A 434 20.47 0.35 17.82
C ALA A 434 20.50 1.81 17.35
N ALA A 435 21.16 2.71 18.11
CA ALA A 435 21.30 4.12 17.72
C ALA A 435 22.14 4.31 16.44
N LYS A 436 23.17 3.49 16.21
CA LYS A 436 23.96 3.51 14.97
C LYS A 436 23.13 3.04 13.76
N LEU A 437 22.35 1.96 13.93
CA LEU A 437 21.45 1.46 12.89
C LEU A 437 20.37 2.48 12.53
N LEU A 438 19.83 3.20 13.51
CA LEU A 438 18.80 4.23 13.27
C LEU A 438 19.37 5.40 12.46
N ARG A 439 20.57 5.89 12.78
CA ARG A 439 21.30 6.88 11.96
C ARG A 439 21.59 6.39 10.55
N ARG A 440 21.95 5.11 10.38
CA ARG A 440 22.15 4.50 9.06
C ARG A 440 20.83 4.48 8.27
N THR A 441 19.73 4.16 8.92
CA THR A 441 18.38 4.12 8.32
C THR A 441 17.96 5.49 7.81
N ARG A 442 18.11 6.54 8.64
CA ARG A 442 17.89 7.94 8.21
C ARG A 442 18.72 8.32 6.98
N ARG A 443 19.98 7.90 6.93
CA ARG A 443 20.86 8.18 5.78
C ARG A 443 20.40 7.48 4.50
N ILE A 444 19.89 6.26 4.60
CA ILE A 444 19.34 5.53 3.44
C ILE A 444 18.07 6.22 2.95
N LEU A 445 17.18 6.65 3.85
CA LEU A 445 15.99 7.43 3.50
C LEU A 445 16.36 8.69 2.70
N LEU A 446 17.27 9.52 3.23
CA LEU A 446 17.69 10.75 2.57
C LEU A 446 18.35 10.50 1.21
N ARG A 447 19.25 9.50 1.11
CA ARG A 447 19.84 9.10 -0.18
C ARG A 447 18.79 8.62 -1.17
N GLY A 448 17.78 7.90 -0.69
CA GLY A 448 16.67 7.42 -1.52
C GLY A 448 15.86 8.56 -2.12
N ILE A 449 15.65 9.63 -1.35
CA ILE A 449 15.01 10.87 -1.83
C ILE A 449 15.92 11.59 -2.83
N GLU A 450 17.21 11.78 -2.51
CA GLU A 450 18.16 12.49 -3.37
C GLU A 450 18.38 11.80 -4.73
N CYS A 451 18.27 10.48 -4.81
CA CYS A 451 18.39 9.75 -6.07
C CYS A 451 17.03 9.49 -6.76
N GLY A 452 15.91 9.91 -6.17
CA GLY A 452 14.55 9.72 -6.69
C GLY A 452 13.99 8.29 -6.57
N ALA A 453 14.67 7.42 -5.83
CA ALA A 453 14.18 6.08 -5.50
C ALA A 453 13.01 6.14 -4.50
N ILE A 454 13.00 7.14 -3.62
CA ILE A 454 11.90 7.51 -2.71
C ILE A 454 11.38 8.87 -3.16
N ILE A 455 10.06 9.09 -3.03
CA ILE A 455 9.43 10.33 -3.46
C ILE A 455 9.98 11.54 -2.68
N ASP A 456 10.17 12.66 -3.38
CA ASP A 456 10.46 13.96 -2.77
C ASP A 456 9.25 14.43 -1.93
N PRO A 457 9.41 14.68 -0.61
CA PRO A 457 8.33 15.13 0.24
C PRO A 457 7.65 16.43 -0.23
N TRP A 458 8.34 17.31 -0.97
CA TRP A 458 7.71 18.51 -1.54
C TRP A 458 6.62 18.20 -2.57
N ASN A 459 6.67 17.03 -3.22
CA ASN A 459 5.62 16.62 -4.14
C ASN A 459 4.30 16.33 -3.42
N ILE A 460 4.33 16.03 -2.11
CA ILE A 460 3.12 15.81 -1.32
C ILE A 460 2.29 17.10 -1.31
N LEU A 461 2.89 18.22 -0.91
CA LEU A 461 2.24 19.55 -0.94
C LEU A 461 1.95 20.03 -2.37
N GLY A 462 2.90 19.84 -3.29
CA GLY A 462 2.80 20.37 -4.65
C GLY A 462 1.72 19.73 -5.51
N PHE A 463 1.34 18.48 -5.22
CA PHE A 463 0.38 17.72 -6.02
C PHE A 463 -0.74 17.06 -5.19
N ASP A 464 -0.87 17.41 -3.91
CA ASP A 464 -1.85 16.83 -2.99
C ASP A 464 -1.81 15.28 -3.00
N GLY A 465 -0.60 14.72 -2.89
CA GLY A 465 -0.38 13.27 -2.93
C GLY A 465 -0.58 12.59 -4.29
N ASN A 466 -0.87 13.33 -5.37
CA ASN A 466 -1.07 12.78 -6.70
C ASN A 466 0.19 12.85 -7.59
N PHE A 467 0.22 11.99 -8.60
CA PHE A 467 1.19 11.98 -9.68
C PHE A 467 0.50 12.38 -10.99
N SER A 468 0.91 13.51 -11.57
CA SER A 468 0.46 13.93 -12.90
C SER A 468 1.01 12.99 -13.97
N LEU A 469 0.15 12.39 -14.82
CA LEU A 469 0.56 11.53 -15.93
C LEU A 469 0.67 12.30 -17.26
N PHE A 470 -0.07 13.40 -17.36
CA PHE A 470 -0.18 14.25 -18.52
C PHE A 470 -0.49 15.70 -18.08
N PRO A 471 -0.21 16.75 -18.88
CA PRO A 471 -0.44 18.13 -18.48
C PRO A 471 -1.87 18.47 -18.01
N SER A 472 -2.88 17.74 -18.47
CA SER A 472 -4.26 17.92 -18.03
C SER A 472 -4.49 17.38 -16.61
N LEU A 473 -5.15 18.16 -15.75
CA LEU A 473 -5.38 17.83 -14.34
C LEU A 473 -6.16 16.53 -14.15
N GLU A 474 -7.12 16.24 -15.04
CA GLU A 474 -7.92 15.01 -15.02
C GLU A 474 -7.07 13.73 -15.25
N ASN A 475 -5.84 13.87 -15.74
CA ASN A 475 -4.92 12.76 -15.98
C ASN A 475 -3.88 12.66 -14.85
N SER A 476 -4.35 12.72 -13.61
CA SER A 476 -3.56 12.50 -12.39
C SER A 476 -4.03 11.24 -11.65
N VAL A 477 -3.13 10.60 -10.93
CA VAL A 477 -3.40 9.37 -10.17
C VAL A 477 -2.77 9.45 -8.79
N HIS A 478 -3.38 8.82 -7.80
CA HIS A 478 -2.77 8.72 -6.46
C HIS A 478 -1.37 8.12 -6.54
N ASP A 479 -0.40 8.80 -5.90
CA ASP A 479 0.98 8.33 -5.79
C ASP A 479 1.16 7.51 -4.52
N HIS A 480 0.94 6.20 -4.62
CA HIS A 480 1.12 5.24 -3.52
C HIS A 480 2.50 5.29 -2.82
N ARG A 481 3.52 5.92 -3.41
CA ARG A 481 4.83 6.10 -2.76
C ARG A 481 4.77 7.14 -1.63
N VAL A 482 3.77 8.03 -1.65
CA VAL A 482 3.48 8.96 -0.55
C VAL A 482 3.12 8.17 0.70
N ASP A 483 2.20 7.21 0.57
CA ASP A 483 1.79 6.32 1.66
C ASP A 483 2.99 5.55 2.23
N GLN A 484 3.83 5.01 1.34
CA GLN A 484 5.06 4.28 1.72
C GLN A 484 6.07 5.18 2.44
N LEU A 485 6.28 6.41 1.98
CA LEU A 485 7.17 7.37 2.64
C LEU A 485 6.65 7.72 4.03
N ILE A 486 5.34 7.92 4.17
CA ILE A 486 4.71 8.22 5.46
C ILE A 486 4.87 7.04 6.43
N GLU A 487 4.58 5.81 5.99
CA GLU A 487 4.78 4.58 6.77
C GLU A 487 6.23 4.48 7.27
N VAL A 488 7.20 4.66 6.37
CA VAL A 488 8.64 4.62 6.72
C VAL A 488 9.03 5.70 7.72
N VAL A 489 8.54 6.94 7.55
CA VAL A 489 8.88 8.05 8.47
C VAL A 489 8.25 7.84 9.85
N ASP A 490 6.99 7.39 9.92
CA ASP A 490 6.34 7.09 11.20
C ASP A 490 7.03 5.93 11.92
N GLU A 491 7.39 4.84 11.21
CA GLU A 491 8.15 3.73 11.78
C GLU A 491 9.52 4.20 12.33
N ILE A 492 10.21 5.10 11.62
CA ILE A 492 11.47 5.70 12.10
C ILE A 492 11.21 6.53 13.38
N PHE A 493 10.15 7.34 13.44
CA PHE A 493 9.77 8.09 14.63
C PHE A 493 9.40 7.18 15.80
N GLU A 494 8.73 6.06 15.54
CA GLU A 494 8.44 5.03 16.54
C GLU A 494 9.73 4.44 17.10
N MET A 495 10.68 4.07 16.24
CA MET A 495 11.96 3.51 16.66
C MET A 495 12.78 4.52 17.48
N TYR A 496 12.79 5.80 17.11
CA TYR A 496 13.39 6.85 17.94
C TYR A 496 12.75 6.93 19.33
N SER A 497 11.41 6.95 19.38
CA SER A 497 10.65 7.05 20.63
C SER A 497 10.90 5.86 21.55
N ARG A 498 10.88 4.64 21.00
CA ARG A 498 11.12 3.39 21.74
C ARG A 498 12.55 3.27 22.22
N LEU A 499 13.54 3.55 21.36
CA LEU A 499 14.95 3.49 21.73
C LEU A 499 15.30 4.53 22.80
N TRP A 500 14.75 5.75 22.70
CA TRP A 500 14.97 6.79 23.70
C TRP A 500 14.34 6.41 25.05
N SER A 501 13.12 5.86 25.03
CA SER A 501 12.45 5.34 26.23
C SER A 501 13.27 4.22 26.90
N ALA A 502 13.78 3.27 26.12
CA ALA A 502 14.61 2.17 26.62
C ALA A 502 15.93 2.67 27.22
N ALA A 503 16.61 3.62 26.55
CA ALA A 503 17.84 4.24 27.04
C ALA A 503 17.63 5.04 28.32
N ALA A 504 16.53 5.79 28.42
CA ALA A 504 16.19 6.55 29.61
C ALA A 504 15.89 5.64 30.81
N ALA A 505 15.16 4.55 30.57
CA ALA A 505 14.87 3.56 31.59
C ALA A 505 16.12 2.75 32.01
N ALA A 506 17.18 2.71 31.19
CA ALA A 506 18.48 2.13 31.51
C ALA A 506 19.50 3.13 32.09
N ASP A 507 19.13 4.42 32.19
CA ASP A 507 19.99 5.55 32.61
C ASP A 507 21.27 5.73 31.75
N GLU A 508 21.19 5.37 30.46
CA GLU A 508 22.24 5.55 29.46
C GLU A 508 22.25 7.00 28.92
N GLN A 509 22.81 7.92 29.70
CA GLN A 509 22.69 9.37 29.44
C GLN A 509 23.32 9.83 28.12
N GLU A 510 24.45 9.25 27.73
CA GLU A 510 25.12 9.62 26.48
C GLU A 510 24.26 9.28 25.26
N VAL A 511 23.65 8.08 25.27
CA VAL A 511 22.75 7.63 24.21
C VAL A 511 21.48 8.50 24.18
N CYS A 512 20.91 8.83 25.35
CA CYS A 512 19.74 9.71 25.43
C CYS A 512 20.00 11.11 24.84
N GLN A 513 21.16 11.70 25.13
CA GLN A 513 21.53 13.02 24.58
C GLN A 513 21.69 12.97 23.06
N GLN A 514 22.34 11.92 22.54
CA GLN A 514 22.49 11.73 21.09
C GLN A 514 21.13 11.55 20.40
N LEU A 515 20.25 10.72 20.95
CA LEU A 515 18.91 10.47 20.39
C LEU A 515 18.04 11.73 20.39
N SER A 516 18.09 12.52 21.47
CA SER A 516 17.35 13.78 21.58
C SER A 516 17.71 14.75 20.44
N LEU A 517 19.00 14.90 20.12
CA LEU A 517 19.47 15.76 19.03
C LEU A 517 19.10 15.17 17.66
N ASP A 518 19.43 13.89 17.43
CA ASP A 518 19.18 13.23 16.15
C ASP A 518 17.67 13.18 15.80
N PHE A 519 16.81 12.98 16.80
CA PHE A 519 15.36 12.97 16.62
C PHE A 519 14.83 14.38 16.35
N ARG A 520 15.29 15.38 17.10
CA ARG A 520 14.91 16.79 16.89
C ARG A 520 15.22 17.23 15.46
N ASP A 521 16.43 16.96 15.00
CA ASP A 521 16.88 17.29 13.64
C ASP A 521 16.01 16.62 12.57
N LEU A 522 15.53 15.40 12.80
CA LEU A 522 14.65 14.70 11.86
C LEU A 522 13.23 15.29 11.89
N THR A 523 12.68 15.60 13.06
CA THR A 523 11.35 16.21 13.19
C THR A 523 11.31 17.61 12.59
N ASP A 524 12.36 18.41 12.79
CA ASP A 524 12.47 19.74 12.18
C ASP A 524 12.60 19.64 10.65
N TRP A 525 13.35 18.66 10.14
CA TRP A 525 13.41 18.39 8.71
C TRP A 525 12.07 17.93 8.12
N TRP A 526 11.32 17.05 8.79
CA TRP A 526 10.05 16.56 8.26
C TRP A 526 8.94 17.60 8.34
N ARG A 527 8.91 18.40 9.41
CA ARG A 527 7.87 19.43 9.63
C ARG A 527 7.86 20.51 8.55
N GLN A 528 8.98 20.79 7.89
CA GLN A 528 9.06 21.78 6.81
C GLN A 528 8.14 21.46 5.62
N PHE A 529 7.73 20.20 5.47
CA PHE A 529 6.87 19.74 4.38
C PHE A 529 5.38 19.79 4.73
N ALA A 530 4.99 20.31 5.90
CA ALA A 530 3.60 20.55 6.32
C ALA A 530 2.59 19.40 6.08
N VAL A 531 3.06 18.14 6.09
CA VAL A 531 2.20 16.96 5.85
C VAL A 531 1.05 16.87 6.86
N HIS A 532 1.30 17.28 8.10
CA HIS A 532 0.32 17.32 9.20
C HIS A 532 -0.78 18.37 9.04
N GLU A 533 -0.65 19.31 8.11
CA GLU A 533 -1.68 20.33 7.84
C GLU A 533 -2.61 19.92 6.68
N MET A 534 -2.33 18.79 6.01
CA MET A 534 -3.08 18.35 4.85
C MET A 534 -4.32 17.55 5.23
N SER A 535 -5.48 17.90 4.68
CA SER A 535 -6.73 17.17 4.91
C SER A 535 -6.77 15.78 4.25
N SER A 536 -5.96 15.54 3.23
CA SER A 536 -5.93 14.30 2.46
C SER A 536 -5.07 13.20 3.11
N ILE A 537 -4.24 13.56 4.10
CA ILE A 537 -3.25 12.68 4.72
C ILE A 537 -3.34 12.81 6.23
N ASP A 538 -3.55 11.69 6.93
CA ASP A 538 -3.54 11.65 8.40
C ASP A 538 -2.11 11.45 8.91
N PHE A 539 -1.47 12.53 9.36
CA PHE A 539 -0.15 12.48 9.99
C PHE A 539 -0.03 13.50 11.14
N PRO A 540 0.36 13.10 12.36
CA PRO A 540 0.43 14.02 13.51
C PRO A 540 1.58 15.04 13.40
N ASP A 541 1.50 16.19 14.11
CA ASP A 541 2.59 17.18 14.10
C ASP A 541 3.88 16.52 14.65
N PRO A 542 4.98 16.49 13.87
CA PRO A 542 6.25 15.88 14.29
C PRO A 542 6.78 16.43 15.61
N ASN A 543 6.51 17.71 15.92
CA ASN A 543 6.91 18.31 17.19
C ASN A 543 6.15 17.73 18.39
N GLU A 544 4.88 17.39 18.22
CA GLU A 544 4.09 16.74 19.27
C GLU A 544 4.63 15.33 19.56
N ILE A 545 4.97 14.58 18.51
CA ILE A 545 5.62 13.26 18.65
C ILE A 545 6.93 13.37 19.42
N TYR A 546 7.78 14.35 19.09
CA TYR A 546 9.03 14.60 19.80
C TYR A 546 8.82 14.93 21.28
N ARG A 547 7.93 15.89 21.58
CA ARG A 547 7.65 16.33 22.96
C ARG A 547 7.03 15.22 23.81
N ALA A 548 6.18 14.39 23.21
CA ALA A 548 5.64 13.21 23.85
C ALA A 548 6.77 12.24 24.21
N ALA A 549 7.66 11.91 23.26
CA ALA A 549 8.80 11.03 23.51
C ALA A 549 9.77 11.60 24.57
N GLU A 550 10.03 12.91 24.55
CA GLU A 550 10.84 13.60 25.56
C GLU A 550 10.23 13.44 26.96
N SER A 551 8.95 13.77 27.11
CA SER A 551 8.22 13.68 28.40
C SER A 551 8.23 12.25 28.96
N VAL A 552 8.05 11.25 28.08
CA VAL A 552 8.15 9.83 28.42
C VAL A 552 9.55 9.46 28.89
N ALA A 553 10.59 9.87 28.16
CA ALA A 553 11.98 9.62 28.53
C ALA A 553 12.35 10.27 29.87
N GLU A 554 11.88 11.49 30.15
CA GLU A 554 12.08 12.13 31.45
C GLU A 554 11.41 11.33 32.58
N ALA A 555 10.15 10.94 32.40
CA ALA A 555 9.41 10.18 33.40
C ALA A 555 10.05 8.81 33.68
N LEU A 556 10.53 8.10 32.65
CA LEU A 556 11.20 6.81 32.79
C LEU A 556 12.56 6.92 33.49
N ARG A 557 13.31 8.00 33.23
CA ARG A 557 14.56 8.30 33.94
C ARG A 557 14.31 8.58 35.43
N ASP A 558 13.26 9.33 35.74
CA ASP A 558 12.87 9.62 37.12
C ASP A 558 12.34 8.37 37.82
N TRP A 559 11.60 7.50 37.11
CA TRP A 559 11.18 6.18 37.59
C TRP A 559 12.39 5.30 37.94
N HIS A 560 13.41 5.26 37.08
CA HIS A 560 14.64 4.51 37.34
C HIS A 560 15.37 5.03 38.60
N LYS A 561 15.41 6.34 38.81
CA LYS A 561 15.99 6.95 40.03
C LYS A 561 15.14 6.76 41.28
N GLY A 562 13.81 6.67 41.12
CA GLY A 562 12.83 6.58 42.20
C GLY A 562 12.77 5.21 42.89
N GLY A 563 13.20 4.13 42.23
CA GLY A 563 13.23 2.78 42.80
C GLY A 563 11.85 2.35 43.33
N GLU A 564 11.75 1.93 44.60
CA GLU A 564 10.49 1.49 45.22
C GLU A 564 9.40 2.58 45.25
N ALA A 565 9.76 3.87 45.25
CA ALA A 565 8.78 4.98 45.25
C ALA A 565 8.01 5.08 43.91
N ALA A 566 8.54 4.48 42.85
CA ALA A 566 7.99 4.59 41.49
C ALA A 566 6.74 3.69 41.27
N GLY A 567 6.46 2.78 42.20
CA GLY A 567 5.23 1.98 42.23
C GLY A 567 4.01 2.68 42.85
N ASP A 568 4.17 3.88 43.43
CA ASP A 568 3.06 4.68 43.98
C ASP A 568 2.42 5.55 42.89
N ILE A 569 1.08 5.60 42.85
CA ILE A 569 0.31 6.47 41.93
C ILE A 569 0.67 7.95 42.15
N ARG A 570 1.05 8.32 43.38
CA ARG A 570 1.50 9.69 43.70
C ARG A 570 2.78 10.10 42.99
N PHE A 571 3.64 9.15 42.64
CA PHE A 571 4.85 9.42 41.86
C PHE A 571 4.49 9.83 40.43
N TRP A 572 3.49 9.17 39.82
CA TRP A 572 3.10 9.41 38.43
C TRP A 572 2.23 10.64 38.22
N ALA A 573 1.52 11.11 39.25
CA ALA A 573 0.64 12.29 39.17
C ALA A 573 1.25 13.51 38.44
N PRO A 574 2.47 14.01 38.77
CA PRO A 574 3.08 15.14 38.07
C PRO A 574 3.51 14.85 36.63
N HIS A 575 3.68 13.59 36.25
CA HIS A 575 4.05 13.17 34.89
C HIS A 575 2.83 12.96 34.01
N VAL A 576 1.74 12.46 34.58
CA VAL A 576 0.45 12.23 33.90
C VAL A 576 -0.13 13.52 33.31
N GLU A 577 0.06 14.67 33.97
CA GLU A 577 -0.37 15.98 33.44
C GLU A 577 0.36 16.37 32.14
N ARG A 578 1.52 15.76 31.83
CA ARG A 578 2.29 16.01 30.61
C ARG A 578 1.98 15.01 29.49
N PHE A 579 1.19 13.97 29.75
CA PHE A 579 0.82 12.97 28.76
C PHE A 579 -0.42 13.42 27.99
N GLU A 580 -0.21 14.31 27.01
CA GLU A 580 -1.27 14.90 26.19
C GLU A 580 -1.74 13.99 25.04
N THR A 581 -1.03 12.88 24.76
CA THR A 581 -1.31 12.00 23.62
C THR A 581 -1.40 10.52 24.03
N SER A 582 -2.20 9.73 23.30
CA SER A 582 -2.35 8.29 23.48
C SER A 582 -1.01 7.55 23.34
N ARG A 583 -0.12 8.06 22.47
CA ARG A 583 1.23 7.53 22.23
C ARG A 583 2.12 7.64 23.47
N ALA A 584 2.01 8.72 24.24
CA ALA A 584 2.79 8.89 25.47
C ALA A 584 2.43 7.83 26.52
N TYR A 585 1.12 7.62 26.76
CA TYR A 585 0.65 6.56 27.64
C TYR A 585 1.09 5.17 27.15
N HIS A 586 0.97 4.91 25.85
CA HIS A 586 1.36 3.64 25.27
C HIS A 586 2.83 3.29 25.52
N LEU A 587 3.75 4.22 25.25
CA LEU A 587 5.19 3.99 25.41
C LEU A 587 5.56 3.72 26.88
N VAL A 588 5.06 4.52 27.82
CA VAL A 588 5.38 4.33 29.26
C VAL A 588 4.83 3.00 29.76
N ILE A 589 3.55 2.72 29.50
CA ILE A 589 2.89 1.50 29.97
C ILE A 589 3.57 0.27 29.38
N GLN A 590 3.89 0.28 28.08
CA GLN A 590 4.60 -0.83 27.44
C GLN A 590 5.97 -1.08 28.08
N MET A 591 6.77 -0.03 28.30
CA MET A 591 8.07 -0.17 28.96
C MET A 591 7.96 -0.73 30.40
N LEU A 592 6.94 -0.32 31.16
CA LEU A 592 6.69 -0.86 32.49
C LEU A 592 6.27 -2.33 32.44
N LEU A 593 5.44 -2.73 31.47
CA LEU A 593 5.03 -4.11 31.27
C LEU A 593 6.20 -5.02 30.89
N GLU A 594 7.07 -4.57 29.98
CA GLU A 594 8.29 -5.31 29.58
C GLU A 594 9.23 -5.53 30.78
N ARG A 595 9.26 -4.61 31.74
CA ARG A 595 10.04 -4.70 32.98
C ARG A 595 9.29 -5.34 34.15
N SER A 596 8.10 -5.89 33.90
CA SER A 596 7.27 -6.57 34.91
C SER A 596 6.80 -5.69 36.08
N ASP A 597 6.75 -4.35 35.92
CA ASP A 597 6.13 -3.44 36.90
C ASP A 597 4.61 -3.33 36.65
N PHE A 598 3.89 -4.36 37.06
CA PHE A 598 2.44 -4.46 36.85
C PHE A 598 1.64 -3.48 37.72
N VAL A 599 2.20 -2.97 38.82
CA VAL A 599 1.46 -2.05 39.72
C VAL A 599 1.41 -0.66 39.09
N ALA A 600 2.56 -0.14 38.64
CA ALA A 600 2.63 1.16 37.96
C ALA A 600 1.85 1.14 36.64
N ALA A 601 2.02 0.08 35.83
CA ALA A 601 1.30 -0.07 34.56
C ALA A 601 -0.23 -0.04 34.74
N ARG A 602 -0.76 -0.72 35.78
CA ARG A 602 -2.19 -0.66 36.11
C ARG A 602 -2.64 0.75 36.50
N GLY A 603 -1.84 1.45 37.31
CA GLY A 603 -2.14 2.83 37.73
C GLY A 603 -2.28 3.77 36.54
N LEU A 604 -1.34 3.69 35.59
CA LEU A 604 -1.36 4.49 34.37
C LEU A 604 -2.50 4.10 33.41
N LEU A 605 -2.83 2.81 33.30
CA LEU A 605 -4.02 2.38 32.53
C LEU A 605 -5.30 3.03 33.08
N VAL A 606 -5.50 3.00 34.40
CA VAL A 606 -6.69 3.62 35.02
C VAL A 606 -6.66 5.15 34.85
N SER A 607 -5.48 5.76 34.96
CA SER A 607 -5.30 7.20 34.72
C SER A 607 -5.66 7.60 33.29
N TRP A 608 -5.22 6.82 32.29
CA TRP A 608 -5.56 7.06 30.89
C TRP A 608 -7.06 6.93 30.66
N LEU A 609 -7.69 5.90 31.23
CA LEU A 609 -9.14 5.72 31.16
C LEU A 609 -9.90 6.92 31.75
N ASN A 610 -9.40 7.50 32.84
CA ASN A 610 -9.99 8.70 33.44
C ASN A 610 -9.81 9.97 32.58
N GLN A 611 -8.86 9.97 31.63
CA GLN A 611 -8.64 11.05 30.68
C GLN A 611 -9.20 10.74 29.29
N ALA A 612 -10.06 9.72 29.15
CA ALA A 612 -10.54 9.26 27.85
C ALA A 612 -11.31 10.32 27.02
N GLU A 613 -11.85 11.36 27.67
CA GLU A 613 -12.50 12.50 26.99
C GLU A 613 -11.49 13.41 26.28
N SER A 614 -10.31 13.62 26.87
CA SER A 614 -9.26 14.49 26.31
C SER A 614 -8.22 13.71 25.49
N VAL A 615 -7.94 12.47 25.88
CA VAL A 615 -6.94 11.60 25.26
C VAL A 615 -7.62 10.31 24.80
N PRO A 616 -7.84 10.11 23.49
CA PRO A 616 -8.52 8.93 22.97
C PRO A 616 -7.88 7.62 23.46
N LEU A 617 -8.70 6.62 23.75
CA LEU A 617 -8.24 5.30 24.21
C LEU A 617 -7.60 4.45 23.10
N GLU A 618 -7.84 4.82 21.84
CA GLU A 618 -7.26 4.19 20.66
C GLU A 618 -6.87 5.25 19.64
N HIS A 619 -5.61 5.23 19.21
CA HIS A 619 -5.11 6.01 18.08
C HIS A 619 -3.85 5.33 17.51
N GLY A 620 -3.91 4.89 16.25
CA GLY A 620 -2.84 4.11 15.61
C GLY A 620 -2.45 2.86 16.40
N GLU A 621 -1.17 2.73 16.72
CA GLU A 621 -0.58 1.66 17.55
C GLU A 621 -0.98 1.73 19.04
N ALA A 622 -1.35 2.91 19.53
CA ALA A 622 -1.69 3.10 20.93
C ALA A 622 -3.12 2.62 21.18
N SER A 623 -3.27 1.45 21.80
CA SER A 623 -4.57 0.91 22.25
C SER A 623 -4.53 0.57 23.72
N PHE A 624 -5.44 1.20 24.48
CA PHE A 624 -5.70 0.89 25.88
C PHE A 624 -6.01 -0.61 26.07
N LEU A 625 -6.88 -1.17 25.21
CA LEU A 625 -7.31 -2.56 25.31
C LEU A 625 -6.17 -3.55 25.05
N ARG A 626 -5.27 -3.24 24.10
CA ARG A 626 -4.06 -4.04 23.82
C ARG A 626 -3.18 -4.12 25.06
N LEU A 627 -2.87 -2.97 25.68
CA LEU A 627 -2.02 -2.89 26.87
C LEU A 627 -2.69 -3.52 28.10
N ALA A 628 -3.99 -3.31 28.30
CA ALA A 628 -4.74 -3.96 29.38
C ALA A 628 -4.76 -5.49 29.23
N THR A 629 -4.83 -6.00 28.00
CA THR A 629 -4.75 -7.44 27.71
C THR A 629 -3.36 -8.01 27.98
N GLN A 630 -2.31 -7.28 27.62
CA GLN A 630 -0.92 -7.64 27.94
C GLN A 630 -0.69 -7.64 29.45
N TRP A 631 -1.16 -6.61 30.16
CA TRP A 631 -1.12 -6.52 31.62
C TRP A 631 -1.80 -7.73 32.28
N LEU A 632 -3.04 -8.03 31.87
CA LEU A 632 -3.79 -9.16 32.40
C LEU A 632 -3.06 -10.49 32.13
N SER A 633 -2.56 -10.67 30.90
CA SER A 633 -1.82 -11.88 30.52
C SER A 633 -0.52 -12.04 31.32
N GLY A 634 0.22 -10.96 31.56
CA GLY A 634 1.44 -10.96 32.37
C GLY A 634 1.18 -11.28 33.84
N MET A 635 0.17 -10.64 34.44
CA MET A 635 -0.29 -10.95 35.80
C MET A 635 -0.68 -12.43 35.95
N LEU A 636 -1.34 -12.98 34.94
CA LEU A 636 -1.78 -14.37 34.96
C LEU A 636 -0.62 -15.35 34.75
N ARG A 637 0.45 -14.98 34.03
CA ARG A 637 1.68 -15.79 33.91
C ARG A 637 2.46 -15.89 35.21
N ILE A 638 2.63 -14.78 35.95
CA ILE A 638 3.24 -14.79 37.31
C ILE A 638 2.51 -15.81 38.18
N GLY A 639 1.19 -15.77 38.09
CA GLY A 639 0.30 -16.68 38.76
C GLY A 639 0.44 -18.17 38.50
N VAL A 640 0.97 -18.55 37.33
CA VAL A 640 1.23 -19.94 36.97
C VAL A 640 2.57 -20.40 37.56
N ALA A 641 3.54 -19.49 37.69
CA ALA A 641 4.85 -19.78 38.26
C ALA A 641 4.82 -19.93 39.80
N ASP A 642 4.01 -19.13 40.50
CA ASP A 642 3.74 -19.28 41.93
C ASP A 642 2.22 -19.35 42.19
N PRO A 643 1.66 -20.56 42.46
CA PRO A 643 0.23 -20.76 42.61
C PRO A 643 -0.42 -19.96 43.75
N ASP A 644 0.35 -19.67 44.82
CA ASP A 644 -0.11 -18.93 45.99
C ASP A 644 -0.10 -17.40 45.78
N ASP A 645 0.54 -16.93 44.69
CA ASP A 645 0.82 -15.51 44.45
C ASP A 645 0.11 -14.94 43.20
N ILE A 646 -1.00 -15.57 42.73
CA ILE A 646 -1.97 -14.79 41.93
C ILE A 646 -2.64 -13.82 42.88
N PRO A 647 -2.40 -12.50 42.77
CA PRO A 647 -3.16 -11.55 43.52
C PRO A 647 -4.45 -11.36 42.70
N TRP A 648 -5.38 -12.31 42.75
CA TRP A 648 -6.69 -12.19 42.12
C TRP A 648 -7.39 -10.94 42.64
N LYS A 649 -7.05 -10.55 43.87
CA LYS A 649 -7.35 -9.25 44.48
C LYS A 649 -6.93 -8.06 43.60
N LEU A 650 -5.78 -8.10 42.91
CA LEU A 650 -5.32 -7.05 41.99
C LEU A 650 -6.09 -7.06 40.66
N VAL A 651 -6.39 -8.25 40.09
CA VAL A 651 -7.23 -8.37 38.89
C VAL A 651 -8.64 -7.86 39.16
N ARG A 652 -9.25 -8.26 40.30
CA ARG A 652 -10.56 -7.75 40.72
C ARG A 652 -10.53 -6.25 40.94
N LYS A 653 -9.54 -5.74 41.68
CA LYS A 653 -9.37 -4.29 41.89
C LYS A 653 -9.21 -3.55 40.56
N PHE A 654 -8.53 -4.12 39.57
CA PHE A 654 -8.43 -3.51 38.25
C PHE A 654 -9.82 -3.36 37.60
N PHE A 655 -10.64 -4.41 37.57
CA PHE A 655 -12.02 -4.29 37.07
C PHE A 655 -12.88 -3.33 37.91
N ASP A 656 -12.72 -3.33 39.24
CA ASP A 656 -13.40 -2.38 40.14
C ASP A 656 -12.98 -0.92 39.80
N TYR A 657 -11.71 -0.68 39.44
CA TYR A 657 -11.24 0.63 38.99
C TYR A 657 -11.72 0.98 37.58
N VAL A 658 -11.74 0.03 36.64
CA VAL A 658 -12.30 0.27 35.30
C VAL A 658 -13.76 0.68 35.40
N GLU A 659 -14.55 0.00 36.23
CA GLU A 659 -15.96 0.37 36.51
C GLU A 659 -16.09 1.79 37.07
N ALA A 660 -15.22 2.17 38.01
CA ALA A 660 -15.29 3.48 38.64
C ALA A 660 -14.80 4.64 37.76
N ASN A 661 -13.92 4.39 36.78
CA ASN A 661 -13.25 5.44 35.99
C ASN A 661 -13.68 5.47 34.51
N ALA A 662 -14.48 4.52 34.04
CA ALA A 662 -14.90 4.46 32.64
C ALA A 662 -15.89 5.58 32.23
N GLY A 663 -16.49 6.31 33.18
CA GLY A 663 -17.40 7.42 32.87
C GLY A 663 -18.51 7.01 31.90
N GLU A 664 -18.69 7.77 30.81
CA GLU A 664 -19.68 7.48 29.76
C GLU A 664 -19.40 6.19 28.98
N PHE A 665 -18.15 5.71 28.92
CA PHE A 665 -17.81 4.44 28.27
C PHE A 665 -18.37 3.23 29.03
N TRP A 666 -18.84 3.41 30.26
CA TRP A 666 -19.47 2.35 31.06
C TRP A 666 -20.94 2.09 30.72
N ASP A 667 -21.58 2.88 29.86
CA ASP A 667 -22.98 2.64 29.49
C ASP A 667 -23.12 2.36 28.00
N VAL A 668 -24.13 1.56 27.64
CA VAL A 668 -24.46 1.33 26.22
C VAL A 668 -24.99 2.64 25.65
N PRO A 669 -24.44 3.14 24.53
CA PRO A 669 -24.83 4.43 24.00
C PRO A 669 -26.28 4.45 23.48
N THR A 670 -26.87 5.64 23.46
CA THR A 670 -28.22 5.90 22.94
C THR A 670 -28.16 6.44 21.52
N PHE A 671 -29.11 6.05 20.66
CA PHE A 671 -29.22 6.56 19.31
C PHE A 671 -30.18 7.77 19.24
N SER A 672 -29.62 8.99 19.25
CA SER A 672 -30.36 10.26 19.14
C SER A 672 -29.81 11.13 17.99
N PRO A 673 -30.09 10.79 16.72
CA PRO A 673 -29.76 11.68 15.59
C PRO A 673 -30.60 12.96 15.70
N GLY A 674 -29.97 14.08 16.07
CA GLY A 674 -30.57 15.43 16.12
C GLY A 674 -30.52 16.18 17.47
N GLU A 675 -30.15 15.53 18.58
CA GLU A 675 -30.10 16.20 19.90
C GLU A 675 -28.74 16.86 20.20
N HIS A 676 -27.65 16.45 19.53
CA HIS A 676 -26.31 16.96 19.81
C HIS A 676 -26.05 18.41 19.38
N PHE A 677 -26.97 19.06 18.66
CA PHE A 677 -26.91 20.50 18.33
C PHE A 677 -27.98 21.36 19.00
N ALA A 678 -28.91 20.76 19.76
CA ALA A 678 -29.95 21.52 20.47
C ALA A 678 -29.41 22.26 21.71
N LEU A 679 -28.12 22.13 22.03
CA LEU A 679 -27.46 22.84 23.12
C LEU A 679 -26.60 24.04 22.67
N GLU A 680 -26.48 24.31 21.36
CA GLU A 680 -25.68 25.46 20.88
C GLU A 680 -26.40 26.41 19.91
N ASN A 681 -27.65 26.15 19.51
CA ASN A 681 -28.43 27.10 18.71
C ASN A 681 -29.93 27.06 19.06
N ASP A 682 -30.34 27.81 20.07
CA ASP A 682 -31.74 28.23 20.20
C ASP A 682 -31.83 29.75 20.36
N PRO A 683 -32.04 30.50 19.27
CA PRO A 683 -32.52 31.85 19.30
C PRO A 683 -34.01 31.86 18.94
N ASP A 684 -34.90 31.48 19.87
CA ASP A 684 -36.20 32.14 20.14
C ASP A 684 -37.12 31.27 21.01
N ASP A 685 -36.93 31.28 22.34
CA ASP A 685 -38.08 31.13 23.26
C ASP A 685 -38.15 32.29 24.24
N GLY A 686 -38.51 33.44 23.68
CA GLY A 686 -38.95 34.60 24.43
C GLY A 686 -40.43 34.87 24.20
N ARG A 687 -41.37 34.03 24.69
CA ARG A 687 -42.74 34.50 25.08
C ARG A 687 -43.61 33.51 25.87
N LYS A 688 -43.86 33.96 27.12
CA LYS A 688 -44.98 33.65 28.06
C LYS A 688 -44.71 32.45 28.98
N GLN A 689 -44.80 32.55 30.30
CA GLN A 689 -45.53 33.49 31.15
C GLN A 689 -44.98 33.35 32.58
N THR A 690 -44.56 34.46 33.18
CA THR A 690 -44.33 34.58 34.62
C THR A 690 -45.64 34.47 35.38
N ASP A 691 -45.67 33.66 36.45
CA ASP A 691 -46.31 34.08 37.70
C ASP A 691 -45.62 33.44 38.92
N ASP A 692 -45.24 34.32 39.84
CA ASP A 692 -44.89 34.14 41.26
C ASP A 692 -43.59 33.41 41.70
N SER A 693 -42.57 34.23 42.03
CA SER A 693 -42.26 34.66 43.43
C SER A 693 -40.78 34.59 43.87
N SER A 694 -40.33 35.70 44.49
CA SER A 694 -39.09 36.02 45.23
C SER A 694 -37.78 36.12 44.42
N GLU A 695 -37.27 37.31 44.11
CA GLU A 695 -36.55 38.27 45.00
C GLU A 695 -35.25 37.70 45.58
N ASP A 696 -34.11 37.94 44.90
CA ASP A 696 -33.01 38.78 45.42
C ASP A 696 -31.84 38.86 44.40
N ASP A 697 -31.63 40.07 43.90
CA ASP A 697 -30.42 40.63 43.26
C ASP A 697 -29.29 40.75 44.33
N PRO A 698 -28.01 41.16 44.06
CA PRO A 698 -27.34 41.45 42.78
C PRO A 698 -25.82 41.08 42.70
N GLU A 699 -25.23 41.48 41.57
CA GLU A 699 -23.83 41.94 41.32
C GLU A 699 -22.77 40.97 40.77
N GLY A 700 -22.34 41.25 39.53
CA GLY A 700 -21.10 40.75 38.93
C GLY A 700 -20.94 41.01 37.43
N ASP A 701 -21.10 42.26 36.99
CA ASP A 701 -20.94 42.77 35.61
C ASP A 701 -19.48 42.62 35.12
N PHE A 702 -19.24 41.85 34.03
CA PHE A 702 -18.14 42.10 33.09
C PHE A 702 -18.62 41.76 31.67
N ARG A 703 -18.78 42.82 30.89
CA ARG A 703 -18.96 42.84 29.44
C ARG A 703 -17.66 42.42 28.76
N ASP A 704 -17.77 41.64 27.68
CA ASP A 704 -16.94 41.84 26.50
C ASP A 704 -17.88 42.18 25.34
N ASP A 705 -17.81 43.45 24.94
CA ASP A 705 -18.46 44.00 23.75
C ASP A 705 -17.55 43.67 22.54
N GLU A 706 -17.92 42.69 21.71
CA GLU A 706 -17.57 42.72 20.28
C GLU A 706 -18.86 42.87 19.48
N ASP A 707 -19.26 44.13 19.32
CA ASP A 707 -20.35 44.54 18.45
C ASP A 707 -20.07 44.15 16.98
N ASP A 708 -21.09 43.53 16.41
CA ASP A 708 -21.36 43.27 15.01
C ASP A 708 -21.07 44.50 14.11
N LEU A 709 -19.83 44.56 13.61
CA LEU A 709 -19.27 45.69 12.86
C LEU A 709 -19.79 45.80 11.41
N PHE A 710 -20.61 44.85 10.93
CA PHE A 710 -21.03 44.77 9.51
C PHE A 710 -22.55 44.82 9.27
N GLY A 711 -23.40 44.71 10.30
CA GLY A 711 -24.86 44.72 10.14
C GLY A 711 -25.44 45.99 9.50
N ALA A 712 -24.84 47.16 9.74
CA ALA A 712 -25.38 48.45 9.28
C ALA A 712 -25.27 48.70 7.76
N ALA A 713 -24.53 47.87 7.01
CA ALA A 713 -24.36 48.05 5.56
C ALA A 713 -25.44 47.36 4.70
N TYR A 714 -26.28 46.51 5.31
CA TYR A 714 -27.21 45.63 4.57
C TYR A 714 -28.69 45.75 5.00
N GLU A 715 -29.04 46.66 5.92
CA GLU A 715 -30.43 46.81 6.42
C GLU A 715 -31.48 47.19 5.35
N ASP A 716 -31.08 47.74 4.19
CA ASP A 716 -32.00 48.25 3.15
C ASP A 716 -31.93 47.51 1.80
N VAL A 717 -31.26 46.35 1.71
CA VAL A 717 -31.19 45.57 0.46
C VAL A 717 -32.24 44.46 0.45
N VAL A 718 -33.40 44.73 -0.14
CA VAL A 718 -34.38 43.68 -0.45
C VAL A 718 -33.90 42.88 -1.66
N TYR A 719 -33.30 41.72 -1.41
CA TYR A 719 -32.95 40.76 -2.46
C TYR A 719 -34.23 40.24 -3.13
N ARG A 720 -34.19 40.15 -4.46
CA ARG A 720 -35.28 39.62 -5.28
C ARG A 720 -34.71 38.47 -6.09
N ASP A 721 -35.11 37.27 -5.72
CA ASP A 721 -34.70 36.02 -6.34
C ASP A 721 -34.99 36.03 -7.86
N SER A 722 -33.98 35.67 -8.64
CA SER A 722 -34.02 35.63 -10.10
C SER A 722 -33.66 34.26 -10.67
N THR A 723 -33.42 33.28 -9.80
CA THR A 723 -33.09 31.89 -10.13
C THR A 723 -34.17 31.03 -9.50
N ASP A 724 -35.22 30.74 -10.27
CA ASP A 724 -36.32 29.84 -9.91
C ASP A 724 -35.82 28.38 -9.83
N ASP A 725 -34.89 28.12 -8.91
CA ASP A 725 -34.20 26.83 -8.68
C ASP A 725 -34.63 26.15 -7.38
N GLY A 726 -35.51 26.79 -6.60
CA GLY A 726 -36.16 26.19 -5.44
C GLY A 726 -35.31 26.12 -4.17
N MET A 727 -34.21 26.88 -4.08
CA MET A 727 -33.34 26.94 -2.89
C MET A 727 -33.37 28.34 -2.25
N GLU A 728 -33.94 28.48 -1.05
CA GLU A 728 -33.88 29.72 -0.25
C GLU A 728 -32.67 29.68 0.72
N SER A 729 -31.48 30.12 0.29
CA SER A 729 -30.37 30.48 1.19
C SER A 729 -29.36 31.43 0.52
N SER A 730 -28.77 32.34 1.29
CA SER A 730 -27.99 33.51 0.80
C SER A 730 -26.47 33.33 0.80
N LEU A 731 -25.95 32.14 1.08
CA LEU A 731 -24.53 31.82 0.96
C LEU A 731 -24.40 30.45 0.30
N TYR A 732 -23.51 30.34 -0.70
CA TYR A 732 -23.04 29.07 -1.21
C TYR A 732 -22.13 28.46 -0.13
N ASP A 733 -22.76 27.95 0.93
CA ASP A 733 -22.09 27.27 2.02
C ASP A 733 -21.78 25.85 1.55
N THR A 734 -20.52 25.60 1.23
CA THR A 734 -20.00 24.26 0.90
C THR A 734 -19.88 23.37 2.14
N SER A 735 -20.20 23.87 3.35
CA SER A 735 -20.27 23.03 4.54
C SER A 735 -21.66 22.39 4.65
N ASN A 736 -21.67 21.09 4.45
CA ASN A 736 -22.84 20.24 4.32
C ASN A 736 -23.42 19.93 5.72
N THR A 737 -23.87 20.94 6.47
CA THR A 737 -24.13 20.86 7.93
C THR A 737 -25.21 19.85 8.35
N SER A 738 -26.10 19.43 7.42
CA SER A 738 -27.08 18.37 7.69
C SER A 738 -26.53 16.95 7.46
N ASN A 739 -25.45 16.82 6.68
CA ASN A 739 -24.89 15.53 6.27
C ASN A 739 -23.92 14.92 7.30
N ASP A 740 -23.39 15.70 8.25
CA ASP A 740 -22.41 15.22 9.25
C ASP A 740 -23.06 14.62 10.51
N GLN A 741 -24.39 14.71 10.68
CA GLN A 741 -25.06 14.31 11.92
C GLN A 741 -24.99 12.80 12.19
N LEU A 742 -25.14 11.98 11.15
CA LEU A 742 -25.11 10.52 11.30
C LEU A 742 -23.68 10.01 11.48
N ASP A 743 -22.69 10.69 10.89
CA ASP A 743 -21.27 10.38 11.03
C ASP A 743 -20.79 10.58 12.48
N VAL A 744 -21.10 11.74 13.08
CA VAL A 744 -20.74 12.03 14.48
C VAL A 744 -21.38 11.03 15.45
N VAL A 745 -22.66 10.70 15.25
CA VAL A 745 -23.36 9.70 16.07
C VAL A 745 -22.79 8.30 15.86
N HIS A 746 -22.43 7.95 14.62
CA HIS A 746 -21.77 6.68 14.31
C HIS A 746 -20.45 6.55 15.06
N ASP A 747 -19.55 7.52 14.94
CA ASP A 747 -18.21 7.45 15.53
C ASP A 747 -18.24 7.40 17.06
N SER A 748 -19.13 8.20 17.67
CA SER A 748 -19.36 8.17 19.12
C SER A 748 -19.85 6.79 19.62
N ILE A 749 -20.83 6.19 18.92
CA ILE A 749 -21.34 4.87 19.29
C ILE A 749 -20.27 3.80 19.09
N VAL A 750 -19.60 3.80 17.93
CA VAL A 750 -18.60 2.76 17.59
C VAL A 750 -17.44 2.79 18.58
N GLY A 751 -16.91 3.96 18.94
CA GLY A 751 -15.85 4.08 19.95
C GLY A 751 -16.23 3.44 21.29
N ARG A 752 -17.48 3.65 21.74
CA ARG A 752 -18.00 3.01 22.97
C ARG A 752 -18.19 1.50 22.82
N LEU A 753 -18.67 1.03 21.66
CA LEU A 753 -18.83 -0.40 21.38
C LEU A 753 -17.48 -1.14 21.40
N VAL A 754 -16.41 -0.52 20.88
CA VAL A 754 -15.06 -1.08 20.92
C VAL A 754 -14.58 -1.28 22.36
N PHE A 755 -14.77 -0.28 23.23
CA PHE A 755 -14.44 -0.39 24.65
C PHE A 755 -15.21 -1.53 25.35
N VAL A 756 -16.53 -1.60 25.13
CA VAL A 756 -17.40 -2.64 25.69
C VAL A 756 -16.99 -4.04 25.25
N ASN A 757 -16.68 -4.21 23.95
CA ASN A 757 -16.18 -5.46 23.39
C ASN A 757 -14.85 -5.84 24.04
N GLY A 758 -13.91 -4.91 24.14
CA GLY A 758 -12.62 -5.10 24.79
C GLY A 758 -12.73 -5.53 26.25
N LEU A 759 -13.58 -4.86 27.02
CA LEU A 759 -13.85 -5.21 28.42
C LEU A 759 -14.42 -6.63 28.54
N SER A 760 -15.33 -7.03 27.65
CA SER A 760 -15.90 -8.38 27.63
C SER A 760 -14.82 -9.44 27.34
N ARG A 761 -13.88 -9.17 26.43
CA ARG A 761 -12.75 -10.05 26.10
C ARG A 761 -11.77 -10.18 27.28
N LEU A 762 -11.49 -9.08 28.00
CA LEU A 762 -10.68 -9.11 29.23
C LEU A 762 -11.32 -9.99 30.30
N ARG A 763 -12.63 -9.79 30.56
CA ARG A 763 -13.39 -10.62 31.53
C ARG A 763 -13.43 -12.09 31.14
N LYS A 764 -13.68 -12.39 29.86
CA LYS A 764 -13.63 -13.75 29.30
C LYS A 764 -12.27 -14.40 29.54
N THR A 765 -11.18 -13.69 29.27
CA THR A 765 -9.80 -14.18 29.48
C THR A 765 -9.52 -14.46 30.96
N ALA A 766 -9.92 -13.56 31.85
CA ALA A 766 -9.80 -13.75 33.29
C ALA A 766 -10.61 -14.96 33.78
N ALA A 767 -11.84 -15.13 33.29
CA ALA A 767 -12.71 -16.27 33.64
C ALA A 767 -12.15 -17.62 33.16
N ILE A 768 -11.63 -17.69 31.93
CA ILE A 768 -10.99 -18.89 31.38
C ILE A 768 -9.81 -19.34 32.26
N ILE A 769 -8.89 -18.41 32.55
CA ILE A 769 -7.67 -18.76 33.28
C ILE A 769 -7.99 -19.16 34.71
N TRP A 770 -8.99 -18.53 35.33
CA TRP A 770 -9.51 -18.96 36.62
C TRP A 770 -10.00 -20.41 36.60
N ALA A 771 -10.86 -20.76 35.65
CA ALA A 771 -11.44 -22.11 35.56
C ALA A 771 -10.37 -23.19 35.38
N THR A 772 -9.25 -22.88 34.70
CA THR A 772 -8.16 -23.84 34.47
C THR A 772 -7.27 -24.15 35.70
N LYS A 773 -7.45 -23.46 36.84
CA LYS A 773 -6.60 -23.61 38.04
C LYS A 773 -6.98 -24.74 39.03
N GLY A 774 -8.08 -25.45 38.83
CA GLY A 774 -8.43 -26.65 39.62
C GLY A 774 -8.73 -26.41 41.11
N GLU A 775 -8.75 -27.47 41.93
CA GLU A 775 -9.30 -27.55 43.32
C GLU A 775 -8.74 -26.53 44.33
N ALA A 776 -7.59 -25.89 44.09
CA ALA A 776 -7.04 -24.84 44.97
C ALA A 776 -7.91 -23.56 45.01
N ALA A 777 -8.82 -23.40 44.05
CA ALA A 777 -9.73 -22.27 43.88
C ALA A 777 -11.06 -22.39 44.65
N GLN A 778 -11.39 -23.57 45.20
CA GLN A 778 -12.73 -23.88 45.73
C GLN A 778 -13.07 -23.25 47.10
N ASN A 779 -12.18 -22.44 47.69
CA ASN A 779 -12.31 -21.96 49.07
C ASN A 779 -12.64 -20.44 49.22
N GLU A 780 -13.04 -19.72 48.16
CA GLU A 780 -13.50 -18.33 48.30
C GLU A 780 -14.91 -18.08 47.71
N ASP A 781 -15.94 -18.06 48.57
CA ASP A 781 -17.33 -17.60 48.29
C ASP A 781 -17.41 -16.22 47.57
N ARG A 782 -16.32 -15.45 47.55
CA ARG A 782 -16.25 -14.10 47.00
C ARG A 782 -16.10 -14.06 45.47
N LEU A 783 -15.76 -15.17 44.82
CA LEU A 783 -15.41 -15.19 43.40
C LEU A 783 -16.58 -15.58 42.50
N ASP A 784 -17.45 -16.47 42.98
CA ASP A 784 -18.78 -16.70 42.41
C ASP A 784 -19.59 -15.41 42.36
N GLY A 785 -19.44 -14.56 43.39
CA GLY A 785 -20.02 -13.22 43.42
C GLY A 785 -19.51 -12.30 42.30
N ALA A 786 -18.22 -12.37 41.96
CA ALA A 786 -17.62 -11.55 40.90
C ALA A 786 -18.02 -12.04 39.49
N LEU A 787 -17.96 -13.34 39.23
CA LEU A 787 -18.41 -13.92 37.95
C LEU A 787 -19.91 -13.68 37.74
N MET A 788 -20.72 -13.81 38.79
CA MET A 788 -22.14 -13.50 38.72
C MET A 788 -22.41 -12.01 38.47
N ALA A 789 -21.61 -11.10 39.05
CA ALA A 789 -21.70 -9.67 38.78
C ALA A 789 -21.34 -9.34 37.33
N TRP A 790 -20.26 -9.91 36.81
CA TRP A 790 -19.84 -9.75 35.40
C TRP A 790 -20.88 -10.31 34.43
N TRP A 791 -21.47 -11.46 34.75
CA TRP A 791 -22.56 -12.04 33.96
C TRP A 791 -23.78 -11.12 33.94
N LYS A 792 -24.27 -10.65 35.10
CA LYS A 792 -25.42 -9.73 35.19
C LYS A 792 -25.21 -8.47 34.37
N HIS A 793 -24.00 -7.92 34.42
CA HIS A 793 -23.62 -6.75 33.66
C HIS A 793 -23.63 -7.01 32.15
N THR A 794 -23.00 -8.11 31.71
CA THR A 794 -22.94 -8.51 30.30
C THR A 794 -24.33 -8.78 29.73
N ASN A 795 -25.20 -9.47 30.47
CA ASN A 795 -26.58 -9.71 30.05
C ASN A 795 -27.38 -8.41 29.88
N ARG A 796 -27.26 -7.47 30.82
CA ARG A 796 -27.89 -6.14 30.71
C ARG A 796 -27.46 -5.40 29.45
N TYR A 797 -26.17 -5.40 29.14
CA TYR A 797 -25.66 -4.79 27.92
C TYR A 797 -26.20 -5.45 26.66
N ARG A 798 -26.28 -6.78 26.62
CA ARG A 798 -26.85 -7.48 25.46
C ARG A 798 -28.30 -7.06 25.20
N GLU A 799 -29.11 -6.91 26.26
CA GLU A 799 -30.48 -6.41 26.14
C GLU A 799 -30.52 -4.96 25.64
N GLN A 800 -29.67 -4.09 26.19
CA GLN A 800 -29.55 -2.70 25.74
C GLN A 800 -29.09 -2.58 24.28
N LEU A 801 -28.11 -3.38 23.85
CA LEU A 801 -27.65 -3.44 22.46
C LEU A 801 -28.73 -3.93 21.51
N LEU A 802 -29.59 -4.88 21.92
CA LEU A 802 -30.73 -5.29 21.11
C LEU A 802 -31.74 -4.15 20.95
N ASN A 803 -31.94 -3.32 21.97
CA ASN A 803 -32.78 -2.13 21.88
C ASN A 803 -32.15 -1.07 20.95
N LEU A 804 -30.84 -0.83 21.07
CA LEU A 804 -30.10 0.06 20.18
C LEU A 804 -30.16 -0.40 18.72
N LEU A 805 -29.99 -1.70 18.48
CA LEU A 805 -30.13 -2.31 17.16
C LEU A 805 -31.51 -2.05 16.56
N GLU A 806 -32.57 -2.18 17.36
CA GLU A 806 -33.92 -1.88 16.89
C GLU A 806 -34.12 -0.39 16.55
N GLN A 807 -33.53 0.52 17.34
CA GLN A 807 -33.62 1.96 17.08
C GLN A 807 -32.97 2.31 15.74
N VAL A 808 -31.73 1.88 15.50
CA VAL A 808 -30.99 2.12 14.24
C VAL A 808 -31.67 1.41 13.06
N TRP A 809 -32.19 0.20 13.27
CA TRP A 809 -32.87 -0.54 12.21
C TRP A 809 -34.19 0.10 11.80
N ARG A 810 -34.92 0.73 12.73
CA ARG A 810 -36.17 1.45 12.41
C ARG A 810 -35.94 2.83 11.83
N TYR A 811 -34.76 3.41 11.98
CA TYR A 811 -34.38 4.68 11.37
C TYR A 811 -34.49 4.59 9.84
N ARG A 812 -35.29 5.47 9.23
CA ARG A 812 -35.53 5.51 7.78
C ARG A 812 -34.80 6.70 7.17
N LEU A 813 -33.93 6.42 6.19
CA LEU A 813 -33.32 7.44 5.37
C LEU A 813 -34.35 8.06 4.43
N ALA A 814 -34.22 9.36 4.16
CA ALA A 814 -35.03 10.03 3.15
C ALA A 814 -34.77 9.41 1.77
N ARG A 815 -35.79 9.36 0.92
CA ARG A 815 -35.63 8.86 -0.46
C ARG A 815 -34.84 9.88 -1.27
N PRO A 816 -33.77 9.49 -1.99
CA PRO A 816 -33.01 10.41 -2.81
C PRO A 816 -33.82 10.85 -4.02
N SER A 817 -33.53 12.05 -4.53
CA SER A 817 -33.94 12.45 -5.88
C SER A 817 -33.13 11.67 -6.92
N SER A 818 -33.59 11.65 -8.18
CA SER A 818 -32.88 11.01 -9.29
C SER A 818 -31.56 11.71 -9.71
N ASP A 819 -31.14 12.73 -8.96
CA ASP A 819 -29.87 13.43 -9.18
C ASP A 819 -28.69 12.60 -8.68
N TYR A 820 -27.56 12.70 -9.39
CA TYR A 820 -26.36 11.92 -9.12
C TYR A 820 -25.79 12.23 -7.72
N MET A 821 -25.71 13.51 -7.33
CA MET A 821 -25.16 13.89 -6.02
C MET A 821 -26.06 13.40 -4.88
N ALA A 822 -27.38 13.50 -5.05
CA ALA A 822 -28.34 12.97 -4.09
C ALA A 822 -28.27 11.44 -3.95
N MET A 823 -28.02 10.71 -5.04
CA MET A 823 -27.82 9.25 -5.02
C MET A 823 -26.51 8.85 -4.32
N ALA A 824 -25.46 9.65 -4.45
CA ALA A 824 -24.18 9.43 -3.77
C ALA A 824 -24.29 9.70 -2.26
N ASP A 825 -24.92 10.81 -1.86
CA ASP A 825 -25.15 11.17 -0.46
C ASP A 825 -26.03 10.13 0.24
N PHE A 826 -27.08 9.65 -0.43
CA PHE A 826 -27.91 8.56 0.08
C PHE A 826 -27.13 7.25 0.27
N ASP A 827 -26.24 6.88 -0.67
CA ASP A 827 -25.39 5.70 -0.52
C ASP A 827 -24.48 5.85 0.71
N ARG A 828 -23.86 7.02 0.90
CA ARG A 828 -23.03 7.33 2.07
C ARG A 828 -23.81 7.16 3.37
N GLN A 829 -24.95 7.84 3.53
CA GLN A 829 -25.79 7.74 4.73
C GLN A 829 -26.28 6.30 4.99
N ARG A 830 -26.62 5.56 3.93
CA ARG A 830 -26.97 4.14 4.01
C ARG A 830 -25.80 3.30 4.51
N MET A 831 -24.60 3.50 3.96
CA MET A 831 -23.40 2.77 4.37
C MET A 831 -23.07 3.04 5.84
N ILE A 832 -23.19 4.28 6.32
CA ILE A 832 -22.98 4.63 7.74
C ILE A 832 -23.98 3.91 8.65
N ARG A 833 -25.28 3.92 8.29
CA ARG A 833 -26.31 3.21 9.05
C ARG A 833 -26.09 1.69 9.05
N GLU A 834 -25.75 1.10 7.91
CA GLU A 834 -25.47 -0.33 7.80
C GLU A 834 -24.20 -0.70 8.59
N SER A 835 -23.15 0.11 8.51
CA SER A 835 -21.95 -0.01 9.34
C SER A 835 -22.29 -0.03 10.82
N LEU A 836 -23.12 0.93 11.30
CA LEU A 836 -23.53 0.99 12.69
C LEU A 836 -24.29 -0.29 13.13
N LEU A 837 -25.20 -0.79 12.29
CA LEU A 837 -25.91 -2.05 12.55
C LEU A 837 -24.95 -3.24 12.63
N GLU A 838 -23.98 -3.33 11.72
CA GLU A 838 -22.96 -4.37 11.73
C GLU A 838 -22.12 -4.34 13.02
N HIS A 839 -21.68 -3.16 13.47
CA HIS A 839 -20.96 -3.01 14.74
C HIS A 839 -21.79 -3.46 15.95
N ILE A 840 -23.07 -3.07 16.02
CA ILE A 840 -23.97 -3.49 17.12
C ILE A 840 -24.20 -5.01 17.09
N ILE A 841 -24.41 -5.60 15.91
CA ILE A 841 -24.55 -7.05 15.73
C ILE A 841 -23.28 -7.76 16.23
N MET A 842 -22.10 -7.29 15.80
CA MET A 842 -20.81 -7.87 16.19
C MET A 842 -20.62 -7.80 17.71
N SER A 843 -20.85 -6.64 18.33
CA SER A 843 -20.79 -6.47 19.78
C SER A 843 -21.73 -7.43 20.51
N ASN A 844 -22.98 -7.60 20.05
CA ASN A 844 -23.91 -8.53 20.68
C ASN A 844 -23.41 -9.99 20.61
N VAL A 845 -22.84 -10.38 19.47
CA VAL A 845 -22.26 -11.72 19.26
C VAL A 845 -21.06 -11.94 20.17
N GLU A 846 -20.13 -10.98 20.27
CA GLU A 846 -18.96 -11.06 21.15
C GLU A 846 -19.34 -11.15 22.64
N LEU A 847 -20.26 -10.31 23.09
CA LEU A 847 -20.76 -10.34 24.46
C LEU A 847 -21.46 -11.66 24.76
N GLY A 848 -22.22 -12.20 23.80
CA GLY A 848 -22.85 -13.52 23.95
C GLY A 848 -21.86 -14.66 24.08
N GLU A 849 -20.74 -14.61 23.36
CA GLU A 849 -19.67 -15.58 23.53
C GLU A 849 -19.00 -15.45 24.92
N ALA A 850 -18.64 -14.22 25.32
CA ALA A 850 -18.04 -13.95 26.63
C ALA A 850 -18.94 -14.41 27.79
N GLU A 851 -20.24 -14.23 27.65
CA GLU A 851 -21.26 -14.70 28.57
C GLU A 851 -21.21 -16.23 28.74
N LEU A 852 -21.20 -17.00 27.65
CA LEU A 852 -21.16 -18.46 27.70
C LEU A 852 -19.86 -18.97 28.36
N PHE A 853 -18.72 -18.34 28.10
CA PHE A 853 -17.46 -18.66 28.79
C PHE A 853 -17.51 -18.33 30.28
N THR A 854 -18.14 -17.21 30.65
CA THR A 854 -18.28 -16.82 32.06
C THR A 854 -19.12 -17.86 32.81
N ILE A 855 -20.24 -18.32 32.22
CA ILE A 855 -21.07 -19.39 32.78
C ILE A 855 -20.29 -20.71 32.85
N ALA A 856 -19.55 -21.05 31.80
CA ALA A 856 -18.76 -22.28 31.75
C ALA A 856 -17.64 -22.33 32.81
N ALA A 857 -17.13 -21.17 33.21
CA ALA A 857 -16.11 -21.00 34.24
C ALA A 857 -16.67 -21.00 35.69
N MET A 858 -17.99 -20.83 35.88
CA MET A 858 -18.61 -20.89 37.20
C MET A 858 -18.60 -22.32 37.76
N PRO A 859 -18.42 -22.52 39.07
CA PRO A 859 -18.58 -23.84 39.68
C PRO A 859 -20.02 -24.33 39.56
N GLU A 860 -20.19 -25.64 39.64
CA GLU A 860 -21.50 -26.27 39.63
C GLU A 860 -22.29 -25.86 40.89
N SER A 861 -23.37 -25.12 40.69
CA SER A 861 -24.18 -24.52 41.76
C SER A 861 -25.64 -24.38 41.32
N GLU A 862 -26.57 -24.24 42.29
CA GLU A 862 -27.98 -23.98 41.98
C GLU A 862 -28.16 -22.72 41.13
N SER A 863 -27.38 -21.66 41.42
CA SER A 863 -27.37 -20.42 40.64
C SER A 863 -26.96 -20.65 39.19
N ARG A 864 -25.91 -21.44 38.94
CA ARG A 864 -25.46 -21.78 37.58
C ARG A 864 -26.52 -22.59 36.82
N ASN A 865 -27.14 -23.56 37.48
CA ASN A 865 -28.16 -24.41 36.85
C ASN A 865 -29.40 -23.59 36.45
N ALA A 866 -29.84 -22.66 37.31
CA ALA A 866 -30.94 -21.75 36.98
C ALA A 866 -30.63 -20.89 35.74
N LEU A 867 -29.38 -20.44 35.55
CA LEU A 867 -28.99 -19.68 34.35
C LEU A 867 -29.01 -20.51 33.05
N LEU A 868 -28.88 -21.83 33.14
CA LEU A 868 -28.88 -22.73 31.99
C LEU A 868 -30.30 -23.14 31.57
N GLU A 869 -31.23 -23.22 32.52
CA GLU A 869 -32.64 -23.59 32.25
C GLU A 869 -33.33 -22.63 31.26
N ASP A 870 -33.00 -21.33 31.31
CA ASP A 870 -33.58 -20.30 30.44
C ASP A 870 -32.95 -20.24 29.03
N ARG A 871 -31.95 -21.08 28.73
CA ARG A 871 -31.19 -21.05 27.47
C ARG A 871 -31.64 -22.09 26.45
N SER A 872 -31.25 -21.88 25.20
CA SER A 872 -31.48 -22.87 24.14
C SER A 872 -30.67 -24.15 24.36
N GLU A 873 -31.18 -25.29 23.85
CA GLU A 873 -30.47 -26.58 23.91
C GLU A 873 -29.05 -26.50 23.31
N GLU A 874 -28.87 -25.68 22.26
CA GLU A 874 -27.57 -25.44 21.63
C GLU A 874 -26.59 -24.72 22.57
N GLU A 875 -27.04 -23.66 23.24
CA GLU A 875 -26.20 -22.93 24.21
C GLU A 875 -25.86 -23.80 25.42
N GLN A 876 -26.80 -24.61 25.93
CA GLN A 876 -26.55 -25.55 27.03
C GLN A 876 -25.45 -26.55 26.67
N GLN A 877 -25.52 -27.15 25.47
CA GLN A 877 -24.50 -28.08 24.97
C GLN A 877 -23.14 -27.40 24.77
N VAL A 878 -23.14 -26.17 24.26
CA VAL A 878 -21.91 -25.38 24.12
C VAL A 878 -21.28 -25.09 25.48
N VAL A 879 -22.05 -24.69 26.49
CA VAL A 879 -21.52 -24.50 27.85
C VAL A 879 -20.95 -25.81 28.40
N ALA A 880 -21.61 -26.95 28.17
CA ALA A 880 -21.10 -28.25 28.59
C ALA A 880 -19.75 -28.59 27.93
N ILE A 881 -19.61 -28.34 26.62
CA ILE A 881 -18.34 -28.48 25.88
C ILE A 881 -17.28 -27.52 26.44
N LEU A 882 -17.61 -26.25 26.62
CA LEU A 882 -16.66 -25.27 27.15
C LEU A 882 -16.19 -25.65 28.57
N THR A 883 -17.09 -26.09 29.44
CA THR A 883 -16.74 -26.57 30.79
C THR A 883 -15.85 -27.81 30.73
N SER A 884 -16.16 -28.80 29.88
CA SER A 884 -15.30 -29.99 29.75
C SER A 884 -13.93 -29.63 29.19
N MET A 885 -13.84 -28.67 28.27
CA MET A 885 -12.58 -28.17 27.72
C MET A 885 -11.76 -27.40 28.76
N LEU A 886 -12.38 -26.52 29.56
CA LEU A 886 -11.72 -25.78 30.64
C LEU A 886 -11.17 -26.74 31.71
N ASN A 887 -11.90 -27.81 32.02
CA ASN A 887 -11.47 -28.87 32.94
C ASN A 887 -10.51 -29.89 32.30
N ARG A 888 -10.12 -29.71 31.03
CA ARG A 888 -9.28 -30.64 30.24
C ARG A 888 -9.82 -32.09 30.17
N ASN A 889 -11.13 -32.27 30.28
CA ASN A 889 -11.78 -33.58 30.11
C ASN A 889 -12.07 -33.84 28.62
N VAL A 890 -11.14 -34.55 27.98
CA VAL A 890 -11.18 -34.83 26.54
C VAL A 890 -12.35 -35.76 26.16
N ASP A 891 -12.64 -36.77 26.97
CA ASP A 891 -13.71 -37.74 26.67
C ASP A 891 -15.09 -37.10 26.76
N ALA A 892 -15.36 -36.32 27.82
CA ALA A 892 -16.61 -35.56 27.93
C ALA A 892 -16.75 -34.52 26.81
N THR A 893 -15.65 -33.90 26.38
CA THR A 893 -15.65 -32.98 25.24
C THR A 893 -16.07 -33.69 23.95
N ARG A 894 -15.57 -34.91 23.70
CA ARG A 894 -15.91 -35.70 22.52
C ARG A 894 -17.40 -36.11 22.52
N GLU A 895 -17.91 -36.54 23.67
CA GLU A 895 -19.33 -36.92 23.83
C GLU A 895 -20.26 -35.72 23.59
N ASN A 896 -19.99 -34.58 24.23
CA ASN A 896 -20.80 -33.38 24.08
C ASN A 896 -20.70 -32.79 22.66
N LEU A 897 -19.53 -32.87 22.00
CA LEU A 897 -19.36 -32.44 20.62
C LEU A 897 -20.23 -33.26 19.64
N SER A 898 -20.33 -34.57 19.85
CA SER A 898 -21.20 -35.43 19.03
C SER A 898 -22.67 -35.02 19.15
N THR A 899 -23.12 -34.71 20.37
CA THR A 899 -24.49 -34.24 20.65
C THR A 899 -24.76 -32.86 20.03
N LEU A 900 -23.77 -31.96 20.07
CA LEU A 900 -23.87 -30.65 19.42
C LEU A 900 -24.05 -30.79 17.91
N LEU A 901 -23.25 -31.66 17.25
CA LEU A 901 -23.33 -31.88 15.81
C LEU A 901 -24.73 -32.33 15.36
N ASP A 902 -25.37 -33.22 16.11
CA ASP A 902 -26.75 -33.66 15.86
C ASP A 902 -27.75 -32.50 16.03
N THR A 903 -27.52 -31.63 17.02
CA THR A 903 -28.39 -30.48 17.34
C THR A 903 -28.32 -29.39 16.26
N ILE A 904 -27.13 -29.10 15.73
CA ILE A 904 -26.93 -28.02 14.76
C ILE A 904 -27.22 -28.44 13.31
N GLN A 905 -27.34 -29.74 13.02
CA GLN A 905 -27.49 -30.26 11.65
C GLN A 905 -28.67 -29.63 10.88
N ASN A 906 -29.73 -29.23 11.59
CA ASN A 906 -30.94 -28.65 11.02
C ASN A 906 -31.06 -27.13 11.20
N LYS A 907 -29.99 -26.46 11.65
CA LYS A 907 -29.99 -25.01 11.90
C LYS A 907 -29.20 -24.28 10.80
N PRO A 908 -29.65 -23.10 10.34
CA PRO A 908 -28.96 -22.37 9.30
C PRO A 908 -27.61 -21.85 9.79
N VAL A 909 -26.59 -21.99 8.95
CA VAL A 909 -25.25 -21.39 9.15
C VAL A 909 -25.03 -20.22 8.19
N LEU A 910 -25.87 -20.07 7.16
CA LEU A 910 -25.82 -18.96 6.22
C LEU A 910 -26.81 -17.86 6.66
N TYR A 911 -26.49 -16.59 6.39
CA TYR A 911 -27.39 -15.45 6.60
C TYR A 911 -27.51 -14.61 5.33
N VAL A 912 -28.57 -13.80 5.25
CA VAL A 912 -28.72 -12.76 4.22
C VAL A 912 -28.13 -11.46 4.78
N PRO A 913 -27.17 -10.81 4.11
CA PRO A 913 -26.58 -9.55 4.57
C PRO A 913 -27.58 -8.40 4.69
N LEU A 914 -27.27 -7.38 5.50
CA LEU A 914 -28.10 -6.19 5.67
C LEU A 914 -28.37 -5.47 4.34
N ALA A 915 -27.35 -5.33 3.49
CA ALA A 915 -27.45 -4.74 2.15
C ALA A 915 -28.46 -5.45 1.22
N ARG A 916 -28.80 -6.72 1.51
CA ARG A 916 -29.79 -7.53 0.77
C ARG A 916 -31.11 -7.69 1.54
N GLY A 917 -31.35 -6.86 2.56
CA GLY A 917 -32.58 -6.88 3.36
C GLY A 917 -32.61 -7.95 4.46
N GLY A 918 -31.44 -8.44 4.89
CA GLY A 918 -31.33 -9.37 6.01
C GLY A 918 -31.96 -8.85 7.30
N ASN A 919 -32.60 -9.74 8.08
CA ASN A 919 -33.15 -9.36 9.39
C ASN A 919 -32.02 -9.33 10.45
N PRO A 920 -31.76 -8.19 11.12
CA PRO A 920 -30.66 -8.07 12.09
C PRO A 920 -30.68 -9.10 13.22
N ARG A 921 -31.85 -9.46 13.74
CA ARG A 921 -31.98 -10.47 14.82
C ARG A 921 -31.66 -11.88 14.34
N ALA A 922 -32.07 -12.22 13.12
CA ALA A 922 -31.73 -13.51 12.52
C ALA A 922 -30.22 -13.59 12.27
N ILE A 923 -29.59 -12.50 11.82
CA ILE A 923 -28.14 -12.40 11.62
C ILE A 923 -27.40 -12.64 12.94
N ILE A 924 -27.80 -12.00 14.05
CA ILE A 924 -27.19 -12.25 15.38
C ILE A 924 -27.20 -13.73 15.73
N GLY A 925 -28.35 -14.41 15.62
CA GLY A 925 -28.45 -15.83 15.97
C GLY A 925 -27.56 -16.75 15.11
N ILE A 926 -27.41 -16.43 13.82
CA ILE A 926 -26.54 -17.20 12.90
C ILE A 926 -25.07 -16.89 13.16
N ARG A 927 -24.70 -15.62 13.30
CA ARG A 927 -23.31 -15.22 13.60
C ARG A 927 -22.85 -15.65 14.98
N SER A 928 -23.73 -15.69 15.99
CA SER A 928 -23.42 -16.32 17.28
C SER A 928 -23.04 -17.79 17.11
N ARG A 929 -23.77 -18.55 16.30
CA ARG A 929 -23.42 -19.94 15.98
C ARG A 929 -22.09 -20.04 15.25
N GLN A 930 -21.87 -19.21 14.24
CA GLN A 930 -20.59 -19.17 13.51
C GLN A 930 -19.42 -18.85 14.44
N GLN A 931 -19.56 -17.87 15.33
CA GLN A 931 -18.55 -17.51 16.32
C GLN A 931 -18.23 -18.69 17.25
N LEU A 932 -19.25 -19.41 17.73
CA LEU A 932 -19.05 -20.61 18.54
C LEU A 932 -18.31 -21.71 17.76
N LEU A 933 -18.65 -21.93 16.49
CA LEU A 933 -17.94 -22.86 15.63
C LEU A 933 -16.47 -22.44 15.43
N ARG A 934 -16.17 -21.15 15.21
CA ARG A 934 -14.79 -20.62 15.14
C ARG A 934 -14.03 -20.90 16.44
N THR A 935 -14.67 -20.71 17.58
CA THR A 935 -14.07 -20.98 18.89
C THR A 935 -13.76 -22.46 19.09
N LEU A 936 -14.68 -23.35 18.74
CA LEU A 936 -14.43 -24.79 18.80
C LEU A 936 -13.29 -25.20 17.85
N LEU A 937 -13.30 -24.73 16.60
CA LEU A 937 -12.25 -25.00 15.62
C LEU A 937 -10.86 -24.50 16.06
N SER A 938 -10.79 -23.44 16.87
CA SER A 938 -9.53 -22.91 17.38
C SER A 938 -9.01 -23.58 18.65
N TRP A 939 -9.88 -24.27 19.40
CA TRP A 939 -9.51 -24.92 20.66
C TRP A 939 -9.44 -26.44 20.59
N LEU A 940 -10.27 -27.12 19.79
CA LEU A 940 -10.25 -28.59 19.64
C LEU A 940 -8.85 -29.13 19.27
N PRO A 941 -8.10 -28.52 18.32
CA PRO A 941 -6.73 -28.96 18.01
C PRO A 941 -5.78 -28.88 19.20
N ARG A 942 -5.99 -27.93 20.13
CA ARG A 942 -5.15 -27.77 21.33
C ARG A 942 -5.36 -28.88 22.35
N LEU A 943 -6.45 -29.63 22.26
CA LEU A 943 -6.75 -30.82 23.07
C LEU A 943 -6.38 -32.11 22.33
N ASN A 944 -5.60 -32.04 21.25
CA ASN A 944 -5.25 -33.15 20.36
C ASN A 944 -6.47 -33.81 19.66
N LEU A 945 -7.58 -33.09 19.53
CA LEU A 945 -8.80 -33.55 18.83
C LEU A 945 -8.76 -33.18 17.34
N LEU A 946 -7.72 -33.62 16.64
CA LEU A 946 -7.47 -33.26 15.23
C LEU A 946 -8.54 -33.83 14.29
N THR A 947 -8.97 -35.08 14.54
CA THR A 947 -9.99 -35.75 13.71
C THR A 947 -11.36 -35.11 13.90
N GLU A 948 -11.71 -34.78 15.13
CA GLU A 948 -12.94 -34.11 15.49
C GLU A 948 -13.00 -32.68 14.90
N THR A 949 -11.87 -31.98 14.87
CA THR A 949 -11.77 -30.67 14.20
C THR A 949 -12.06 -30.81 12.70
N ARG A 950 -11.45 -31.78 12.01
CA ARG A 950 -11.75 -32.06 10.60
C ARG A 950 -13.23 -32.41 10.40
N ASN A 951 -13.79 -33.27 11.26
CA ASN A 951 -15.19 -33.66 11.19
C ASN A 951 -16.14 -32.48 11.37
N LEU A 952 -15.80 -31.52 12.24
CA LEU A 952 -16.55 -30.29 12.43
C LEU A 952 -16.54 -29.43 11.15
N ILE A 953 -15.37 -29.26 10.51
CA ILE A 953 -15.26 -28.53 9.23
C ILE A 953 -16.11 -29.21 8.15
N ASP A 954 -16.03 -30.54 8.04
CA ASP A 954 -16.86 -31.30 7.09
C ASP A 954 -18.37 -31.22 7.41
N ALA A 955 -18.75 -31.15 8.68
CA ALA A 955 -20.13 -30.99 9.11
C ALA A 955 -20.67 -29.60 8.73
N ILE A 956 -19.91 -28.53 8.97
CA ILE A 956 -20.26 -27.16 8.57
C ILE A 956 -20.56 -27.10 7.06
N ARG A 957 -19.66 -27.65 6.23
CA ARG A 957 -19.83 -27.74 4.77
C ARG A 957 -21.12 -28.47 4.37
N ARG A 958 -21.53 -29.50 5.11
CA ARG A 958 -22.78 -30.24 4.84
C ARG A 958 -24.02 -29.44 5.26
N ILE A 959 -23.95 -28.70 6.37
CA ILE A 959 -25.05 -27.89 6.88
C ILE A 959 -25.38 -26.76 5.90
N GLU A 960 -24.37 -26.03 5.41
CA GLU A 960 -24.58 -24.96 4.42
C GLU A 960 -25.34 -25.41 3.17
N ARG A 961 -25.11 -26.67 2.77
CA ARG A 961 -25.77 -27.26 1.59
C ARG A 961 -27.18 -27.76 1.86
N SER A 962 -27.45 -28.21 3.08
CA SER A 962 -28.73 -28.84 3.46
C SER A 962 -29.75 -27.86 4.02
N VAL A 963 -29.32 -26.71 4.55
CA VAL A 963 -30.18 -25.68 5.14
C VAL A 963 -29.97 -24.34 4.44
N PRO A 964 -30.70 -24.04 3.35
CA PRO A 964 -30.56 -22.78 2.62
C PRO A 964 -31.17 -21.61 3.39
N ALA A 965 -30.49 -20.45 3.38
CA ALA A 965 -30.91 -19.24 4.11
C ALA A 965 -31.66 -18.20 3.25
N GLY A 966 -32.07 -18.57 2.03
CA GLY A 966 -32.75 -17.69 1.07
C GLY A 966 -31.83 -17.20 -0.06
N PRO A 967 -32.40 -16.54 -1.10
CA PRO A 967 -31.61 -16.00 -2.19
C PRO A 967 -30.67 -14.88 -1.70
N GLY A 968 -29.42 -14.91 -2.16
CA GLY A 968 -28.43 -13.90 -1.78
C GLY A 968 -27.76 -14.11 -0.42
N SER A 969 -27.91 -15.30 0.19
CA SER A 969 -27.17 -15.68 1.40
C SER A 969 -25.66 -15.72 1.17
N VAL A 970 -24.88 -15.38 2.19
CA VAL A 970 -23.41 -15.39 2.15
C VAL A 970 -22.87 -16.58 2.94
N THR A 971 -21.83 -17.21 2.39
CA THR A 971 -21.06 -18.29 3.03
C THR A 971 -19.91 -17.68 3.82
N GLU A 972 -19.61 -18.24 4.98
CA GLU A 972 -18.48 -17.89 5.86
C GLU A 972 -17.57 -19.13 6.06
N PHE A 973 -17.75 -20.13 5.19
CA PHE A 973 -17.00 -21.38 5.25
C PHE A 973 -15.50 -21.17 5.03
N ASP A 974 -15.12 -20.22 4.18
CA ASP A 974 -13.74 -19.88 3.89
C ASP A 974 -12.99 -19.44 5.15
N ASP A 975 -13.59 -18.53 5.87
CA ASP A 975 -13.14 -18.03 7.17
C ASP A 975 -13.09 -19.13 8.24
N LEU A 976 -14.15 -19.94 8.36
CA LEU A 976 -14.20 -21.08 9.30
C LEU A 976 -13.13 -22.12 8.97
N PHE A 977 -12.94 -22.42 7.69
CA PHE A 977 -11.91 -23.32 7.18
C PHE A 977 -10.51 -22.77 7.49
N GLU A 978 -10.26 -21.47 7.27
CA GLU A 978 -8.99 -20.84 7.59
C GLU A 978 -8.66 -20.97 9.09
N VAL A 979 -9.61 -20.64 9.97
CA VAL A 979 -9.43 -20.73 11.42
C VAL A 979 -9.12 -22.17 11.86
N GLY A 980 -9.89 -23.13 11.36
CA GLY A 980 -9.68 -24.55 11.63
C GLY A 980 -8.34 -25.05 11.11
N TYR A 981 -8.00 -24.74 9.86
CA TYR A 981 -6.74 -25.14 9.22
C TYR A 981 -5.52 -24.55 9.94
N ARG A 982 -5.51 -23.24 10.21
CA ARG A 982 -4.43 -22.58 10.95
C ARG A 982 -4.24 -23.16 12.35
N SER A 983 -5.34 -23.54 13.00
CA SER A 983 -5.32 -24.14 14.34
C SER A 983 -4.77 -25.56 14.34
N LEU A 984 -5.09 -26.36 13.32
CA LEU A 984 -4.48 -27.66 13.08
C LEU A 984 -2.97 -27.54 12.82
N VAL A 985 -2.54 -26.64 11.93
CA VAL A 985 -1.12 -26.35 11.67
C VAL A 985 -0.39 -25.97 12.96
N LYS A 986 -0.96 -25.04 13.74
CA LYS A 986 -0.37 -24.61 15.02
C LYS A 986 -0.26 -25.76 16.03
N ALA A 987 -1.24 -26.66 16.07
CA ALA A 987 -1.19 -27.81 16.96
C ALA A 987 -0.08 -28.80 16.57
N VAL A 988 0.07 -29.07 15.27
CA VAL A 988 1.13 -29.94 14.74
C VAL A 988 2.52 -29.35 15.00
N ILE A 989 2.72 -28.05 14.73
CA ILE A 989 4.00 -27.36 15.00
C ILE A 989 4.32 -27.37 16.49
N ARG A 990 3.36 -27.02 17.36
CA ARG A 990 3.58 -27.05 18.82
C ARG A 990 3.95 -28.43 19.35
N SER A 991 3.36 -29.49 18.76
CA SER A 991 3.71 -30.87 19.12
C SER A 991 5.14 -31.25 18.70
N ALA A 992 5.75 -30.52 17.76
CA ALA A 992 7.14 -30.72 17.35
C ALA A 992 8.14 -29.95 18.25
N ASP A 993 7.73 -28.80 18.81
CA ASP A 993 8.55 -27.97 19.71
C ASP A 993 8.69 -28.56 21.13
N ASP A 994 7.77 -29.44 21.56
CA ASP A 994 7.83 -30.13 22.87
C ASP A 994 8.90 -31.25 22.84
N GLU A 995 10.19 -30.87 22.90
CA GLU A 995 11.36 -31.77 22.97
C GLU A 995 11.41 -32.65 24.24
N SER A 996 10.45 -32.51 25.18
CA SER A 996 10.52 -33.16 26.49
C SER A 996 10.07 -34.62 26.54
N ASP A 997 9.35 -35.13 25.53
CA ASP A 997 8.80 -36.50 25.55
C ASP A 997 9.19 -37.37 24.33
N LEU A 998 9.85 -36.80 23.31
CA LEU A 998 10.37 -37.57 22.19
C LEU A 998 11.77 -38.08 22.52
N VAL A 999 11.83 -39.24 23.17
CA VAL A 999 12.98 -40.15 23.12
C VAL A 999 13.14 -40.64 21.67
N LEU A 1000 13.44 -39.73 20.74
CA LEU A 1000 14.04 -40.08 19.48
C LEU A 1000 15.46 -40.49 19.83
N SER A 1001 15.78 -41.73 19.52
CA SER A 1001 17.10 -42.33 19.68
C SER A 1001 18.21 -41.31 19.41
N GLU A 1002 19.32 -41.37 20.16
CA GLU A 1002 20.59 -40.62 19.99
C GLU A 1002 21.21 -40.72 18.56
N GLN A 1003 20.48 -41.38 17.65
CA GLN A 1003 20.59 -41.58 16.21
C GLN A 1003 20.30 -40.40 15.27
N SER A 1004 19.33 -39.56 15.65
CA SER A 1004 18.56 -38.75 14.69
C SER A 1004 19.16 -37.35 14.56
N SER A 1005 19.49 -36.92 13.34
CA SER A 1005 20.01 -35.57 13.10
C SER A 1005 18.85 -34.56 13.20
N PRO A 1006 19.10 -33.28 13.57
CA PRO A 1006 18.06 -32.24 13.60
C PRO A 1006 17.24 -32.14 12.30
N SER A 1007 17.84 -32.47 11.15
CA SER A 1007 17.18 -32.47 9.84
C SER A 1007 16.06 -33.49 9.68
N ASP A 1008 16.05 -34.59 10.46
CA ASP A 1008 15.02 -35.63 10.36
C ASP A 1008 13.71 -35.22 11.04
N GLY A 1009 13.79 -34.37 12.07
CA GLY A 1009 12.63 -33.77 12.75
C GLY A 1009 11.89 -32.80 11.84
N ASP A 1010 12.64 -31.90 11.19
CA ASP A 1010 12.11 -30.94 10.22
C ASP A 1010 11.45 -31.64 9.02
N ALA A 1011 12.10 -32.68 8.47
CA ALA A 1011 11.54 -33.46 7.36
C ALA A 1011 10.24 -34.19 7.75
N THR A 1012 10.16 -34.69 8.98
CA THR A 1012 8.96 -35.34 9.51
C THR A 1012 7.82 -34.34 9.70
N LEU A 1013 8.11 -33.17 10.28
CA LEU A 1013 7.15 -32.08 10.44
C LEU A 1013 6.58 -31.64 9.09
N VAL A 1014 7.44 -31.45 8.08
CA VAL A 1014 7.03 -31.12 6.70
C VAL A 1014 6.09 -32.20 6.15
N SER A 1015 6.44 -33.49 6.26
CA SER A 1015 5.60 -34.57 5.76
C SER A 1015 4.23 -34.66 6.47
N CYS A 1016 4.20 -34.41 7.78
CA CYS A 1016 2.95 -34.33 8.54
C CYS A 1016 2.07 -33.15 8.09
N LEU A 1017 2.68 -31.97 7.88
CA LEU A 1017 1.99 -30.80 7.36
C LEU A 1017 1.46 -31.03 5.95
N GLU A 1018 2.24 -31.66 5.06
CA GLU A 1018 1.81 -32.05 3.71
C GLU A 1018 0.57 -32.96 3.76
N THR A 1019 0.63 -34.06 4.53
CA THR A 1019 -0.47 -35.02 4.66
C THR A 1019 -1.74 -34.37 5.19
N MET A 1020 -1.61 -33.51 6.20
CA MET A 1020 -2.74 -32.75 6.75
C MET A 1020 -3.30 -31.77 5.72
N THR A 1021 -2.43 -31.08 4.97
CA THR A 1021 -2.81 -30.13 3.92
C THR A 1021 -3.58 -30.84 2.81
N GLU A 1022 -3.11 -31.99 2.34
CA GLU A 1022 -3.79 -32.80 1.33
C GLU A 1022 -5.19 -33.22 1.79
N SER A 1023 -5.33 -33.68 3.05
CA SER A 1023 -6.63 -34.04 3.60
C SER A 1023 -7.60 -32.86 3.65
N MET A 1024 -7.12 -31.68 4.01
CA MET A 1024 -7.92 -30.45 4.11
C MET A 1024 -8.29 -29.88 2.73
N LEU A 1025 -7.38 -30.02 1.75
CA LEU A 1025 -7.58 -29.60 0.37
C LEU A 1025 -8.78 -30.30 -0.28
N VAL A 1026 -9.04 -31.57 0.06
CA VAL A 1026 -10.23 -32.30 -0.43
C VAL A 1026 -11.52 -31.60 -0.02
N THR A 1027 -11.62 -31.18 1.25
CA THR A 1027 -12.80 -30.49 1.78
C THR A 1027 -12.95 -29.10 1.17
N TRP A 1028 -11.84 -28.36 1.02
CA TRP A 1028 -11.80 -27.05 0.35
C TRP A 1028 -12.29 -27.13 -1.10
N LEU A 1029 -11.71 -28.02 -1.90
CA LEU A 1029 -12.09 -28.21 -3.31
C LEU A 1029 -13.54 -28.67 -3.47
N ALA A 1030 -14.06 -29.44 -2.51
CA ALA A 1030 -15.45 -29.86 -2.52
C ALA A 1030 -16.43 -28.70 -2.27
N HIS A 1031 -16.04 -27.71 -1.47
CA HIS A 1031 -16.81 -26.48 -1.26
C HIS A 1031 -16.66 -25.52 -2.44
N SER A 1032 -15.44 -25.26 -2.92
CA SER A 1032 -15.17 -24.27 -3.97
C SER A 1032 -15.93 -24.55 -5.28
N ARG A 1033 -16.12 -25.83 -5.63
CA ARG A 1033 -16.91 -26.26 -6.80
C ARG A 1033 -18.41 -25.94 -6.72
N THR A 1034 -18.92 -25.58 -5.55
CA THR A 1034 -20.34 -25.30 -5.32
C THR A 1034 -20.67 -23.81 -5.30
N LEU A 1035 -19.66 -22.95 -5.26
CA LEU A 1035 -19.81 -21.50 -5.29
C LEU A 1035 -20.09 -21.01 -6.71
N ARG A 1036 -20.97 -20.00 -6.81
CA ARG A 1036 -21.13 -19.21 -8.04
C ARG A 1036 -20.31 -17.95 -7.90
N LEU A 1037 -19.33 -17.77 -8.78
CA LEU A 1037 -18.42 -16.63 -8.75
C LEU A 1037 -19.01 -15.40 -9.44
N SER A 1038 -20.00 -15.61 -10.31
CA SER A 1038 -20.71 -14.52 -10.99
C SER A 1038 -22.22 -14.75 -11.01
N VAL A 1039 -22.97 -13.65 -10.89
CA VAL A 1039 -24.41 -13.64 -11.11
C VAL A 1039 -24.78 -14.08 -12.54
N LEU A 1040 -23.88 -13.84 -13.51
CA LEU A 1040 -24.03 -14.29 -14.90
C LEU A 1040 -24.00 -15.80 -15.05
N GLU A 1041 -23.53 -16.57 -14.05
CA GLU A 1041 -23.66 -18.04 -14.06
C GLU A 1041 -25.12 -18.52 -13.99
N LYS A 1042 -26.07 -17.63 -13.67
CA LYS A 1042 -27.51 -17.87 -13.82
C LYS A 1042 -27.90 -17.98 -15.32
N LEU A 1043 -27.14 -17.35 -16.23
CA LEU A 1043 -27.34 -17.37 -17.67
C LEU A 1043 -26.55 -18.51 -18.34
N LYS A 1044 -26.82 -19.76 -17.95
CA LYS A 1044 -26.20 -20.93 -18.63
C LYS A 1044 -26.75 -21.16 -20.03
N ASP A 1045 -27.92 -20.60 -20.31
CA ASP A 1045 -28.59 -20.73 -21.59
C ASP A 1045 -28.13 -19.65 -22.59
N LYS A 1046 -27.80 -20.11 -23.80
CA LYS A 1046 -27.31 -19.26 -24.90
C LYS A 1046 -28.40 -18.29 -25.37
N GLU A 1047 -29.67 -18.65 -25.27
CA GLU A 1047 -30.77 -17.77 -25.65
C GLU A 1047 -30.91 -16.58 -24.69
N ALA A 1048 -30.97 -16.85 -23.39
CA ALA A 1048 -31.00 -15.81 -22.36
C ALA A 1048 -29.76 -14.88 -22.40
N TRP A 1049 -28.58 -15.43 -22.68
CA TRP A 1049 -27.36 -14.63 -22.89
C TRP A 1049 -27.50 -13.68 -24.09
N ASN A 1050 -28.00 -14.17 -25.22
CA ASN A 1050 -28.20 -13.34 -26.40
C ASN A 1050 -29.26 -12.24 -26.19
N GLN A 1051 -30.30 -12.52 -25.39
CA GLN A 1051 -31.31 -11.53 -25.01
C GLN A 1051 -30.70 -10.41 -24.17
N LEU A 1052 -29.87 -10.73 -23.17
CA LEU A 1052 -29.13 -9.73 -22.40
C LEU A 1052 -28.22 -8.89 -23.30
N VAL A 1053 -27.45 -9.52 -24.19
CA VAL A 1053 -26.56 -8.80 -25.14
C VAL A 1053 -27.36 -7.88 -26.06
N ALA A 1054 -28.53 -8.32 -26.54
CA ALA A 1054 -29.41 -7.49 -27.37
C ALA A 1054 -29.96 -6.29 -26.60
N PHE A 1055 -30.37 -6.49 -25.35
CA PHE A 1055 -30.81 -5.43 -24.45
C PHE A 1055 -29.70 -4.38 -24.24
N ILE A 1056 -28.48 -4.82 -23.87
CA ILE A 1056 -27.34 -3.93 -23.65
C ILE A 1056 -26.97 -3.17 -24.94
N LYS A 1057 -26.98 -3.83 -26.11
CA LYS A 1057 -26.68 -3.15 -27.39
C LYS A 1057 -27.71 -2.09 -27.76
N ARG A 1058 -28.98 -2.30 -27.42
CA ARG A 1058 -30.07 -1.38 -27.78
C ARG A 1058 -30.18 -0.21 -26.81
N TYR A 1059 -30.08 -0.46 -25.50
CA TYR A 1059 -30.34 0.54 -24.47
C TYR A 1059 -29.08 1.00 -23.72
N GLY A 1060 -27.99 0.23 -23.76
CA GLY A 1060 -26.81 0.46 -22.94
C GLY A 1060 -26.04 1.75 -23.25
N GLY A 1061 -26.14 2.28 -24.47
CA GLY A 1061 -25.45 3.54 -24.83
C GLY A 1061 -25.97 4.76 -24.07
N GLY A 1062 -27.28 4.81 -23.77
CA GLY A 1062 -27.90 5.88 -22.96
C GLY A 1062 -28.00 5.54 -21.47
N LEU A 1063 -27.93 4.26 -21.12
CA LEU A 1063 -28.08 3.78 -19.75
C LEU A 1063 -26.71 3.63 -19.04
N PHE A 1064 -25.76 2.90 -19.61
CA PHE A 1064 -24.48 2.53 -18.95
C PHE A 1064 -23.36 3.54 -19.23
N THR A 1065 -23.59 4.80 -18.88
CA THR A 1065 -22.58 5.87 -18.96
C THR A 1065 -21.59 5.79 -17.79
N GLN A 1066 -20.48 6.52 -17.86
CA GLN A 1066 -19.50 6.58 -16.76
C GLN A 1066 -20.13 7.10 -15.45
N GLN A 1067 -21.05 8.06 -15.52
CA GLN A 1067 -21.79 8.56 -14.36
C GLN A 1067 -22.77 7.52 -13.81
N PHE A 1068 -23.51 6.83 -14.69
CA PHE A 1068 -24.47 5.81 -14.28
C PHE A 1068 -23.78 4.62 -13.59
N LEU A 1069 -22.65 4.17 -14.15
CA LEU A 1069 -21.86 3.05 -13.64
C LEU A 1069 -20.97 3.44 -12.44
N ASN A 1070 -21.13 4.64 -11.87
CA ASN A 1070 -20.53 4.94 -10.59
C ASN A 1070 -21.09 3.98 -9.52
N LEU A 1071 -20.20 3.41 -8.72
CA LEU A 1071 -20.52 2.43 -7.69
C LEU A 1071 -21.60 2.90 -6.72
N ALA A 1072 -21.56 4.16 -6.30
CA ALA A 1072 -22.55 4.72 -5.38
C ALA A 1072 -23.95 4.73 -6.00
N ASN A 1073 -24.04 5.12 -7.27
CA ASN A 1073 -25.29 5.15 -8.01
C ASN A 1073 -25.85 3.73 -8.24
N ILE A 1074 -25.01 2.77 -8.65
CA ILE A 1074 -25.41 1.36 -8.82
C ILE A 1074 -26.00 0.80 -7.51
N ARG A 1075 -25.30 1.05 -6.39
CA ARG A 1075 -25.69 0.57 -5.06
C ARG A 1075 -26.99 1.18 -4.58
N SER A 1076 -27.20 2.47 -4.80
CA SER A 1076 -28.44 3.18 -4.46
C SER A 1076 -29.63 2.61 -5.26
N ILE A 1077 -29.47 2.40 -6.56
CA ILE A 1077 -30.51 1.82 -7.44
C ILE A 1077 -30.88 0.40 -7.01
N LEU A 1078 -29.90 -0.47 -6.76
CA LEU A 1078 -30.16 -1.84 -6.33
C LEU A 1078 -30.89 -1.90 -4.98
N TYR A 1079 -30.61 -0.98 -4.07
CA TYR A 1079 -31.21 -0.96 -2.73
C TYR A 1079 -32.66 -0.47 -2.73
N GLN A 1080 -32.96 0.63 -3.43
CA GLN A 1080 -34.34 1.08 -3.56
C GLN A 1080 -35.17 0.18 -4.48
N GLY A 1081 -34.50 -0.60 -5.32
CA GLY A 1081 -35.08 -1.46 -6.33
C GLY A 1081 -35.12 -0.76 -7.69
N VAL A 1082 -34.70 -1.47 -8.73
CA VAL A 1082 -34.69 -0.98 -10.12
C VAL A 1082 -36.08 -0.52 -10.56
N ASP A 1083 -37.13 -1.20 -10.12
CA ASP A 1083 -38.52 -0.84 -10.44
C ASP A 1083 -38.93 0.53 -9.88
N ALA A 1084 -38.57 0.80 -8.61
CA ALA A 1084 -38.83 2.07 -7.96
C ALA A 1084 -38.00 3.21 -8.58
N TRP A 1085 -36.75 2.91 -8.94
CA TRP A 1085 -35.90 3.85 -9.67
C TRP A 1085 -36.46 4.20 -11.06
N LEU A 1086 -36.94 3.21 -11.82
CA LEU A 1086 -37.61 3.45 -13.11
C LEU A 1086 -38.86 4.32 -12.92
N GLN A 1087 -39.64 4.09 -11.86
CA GLN A 1087 -40.81 4.92 -11.55
C GLN A 1087 -40.42 6.37 -11.24
N GLN A 1088 -39.35 6.60 -10.48
CA GLN A 1088 -38.85 7.96 -10.20
C GLN A 1088 -38.41 8.68 -11.47
N LEU A 1089 -37.79 7.97 -12.40
CA LEU A 1089 -37.40 8.55 -13.69
C LEU A 1089 -38.61 8.91 -14.58
N GLU A 1090 -39.71 8.15 -14.49
CA GLU A 1090 -40.97 8.49 -15.17
C GLU A 1090 -41.63 9.74 -14.55
N GLU A 1091 -41.58 9.87 -13.22
CA GLU A 1091 -42.22 10.96 -12.46
C GLU A 1091 -41.43 12.28 -12.53
N HIS A 1092 -40.09 12.21 -12.60
CA HIS A 1092 -39.18 13.35 -12.68
C HIS A 1092 -38.12 13.13 -13.76
N PRO A 1093 -38.42 13.46 -15.03
CA PRO A 1093 -37.44 13.38 -16.11
C PRO A 1093 -36.32 14.39 -15.84
N SER A 1094 -35.19 13.93 -15.31
CA SER A 1094 -33.98 14.75 -15.20
C SER A 1094 -33.55 15.18 -16.60
N ALA A 1095 -33.16 16.45 -16.75
CA ALA A 1095 -32.64 17.00 -18.02
C ALA A 1095 -31.33 16.32 -18.48
N ALA A 1096 -30.73 15.46 -17.66
CA ALA A 1096 -29.42 14.86 -17.90
C ALA A 1096 -29.42 13.50 -18.62
N TYR A 1097 -30.57 12.84 -18.82
CA TYR A 1097 -30.59 11.51 -19.45
C TYR A 1097 -31.69 11.37 -20.51
N ASP A 1098 -31.29 11.51 -21.79
CA ASP A 1098 -32.10 11.14 -22.95
C ASP A 1098 -32.02 9.61 -23.12
N ILE A 1099 -32.77 8.85 -22.30
CA ILE A 1099 -32.69 7.37 -22.25
C ILE A 1099 -33.76 6.75 -23.16
N PRO A 1100 -33.40 6.11 -24.28
CA PRO A 1100 -34.37 5.45 -25.18
C PRO A 1100 -35.20 4.36 -24.49
N LEU A 1101 -34.71 3.82 -23.37
CA LEU A 1101 -35.42 2.83 -22.57
C LEU A 1101 -36.70 3.39 -21.93
N ILE A 1102 -36.71 4.64 -21.45
CA ILE A 1102 -37.87 5.23 -20.77
C ILE A 1102 -39.00 5.48 -21.79
N GLU A 1103 -38.66 5.90 -23.01
CA GLU A 1103 -39.64 6.08 -24.09
C GLU A 1103 -40.25 4.75 -24.58
N GLU A 1104 -39.45 3.68 -24.59
CA GLU A 1104 -39.86 2.34 -25.04
C GLU A 1104 -40.35 1.42 -23.90
N LEU A 1105 -40.38 1.90 -22.65
CA LEU A 1105 -40.84 1.12 -21.50
C LEU A 1105 -42.34 0.79 -21.67
N ASP A 1106 -42.70 -0.47 -21.44
CA ASP A 1106 -44.06 -1.03 -21.62
C ASP A 1106 -44.63 -0.98 -23.07
N THR A 1107 -43.89 -0.44 -24.03
CA THR A 1107 -44.27 -0.42 -25.47
C THR A 1107 -43.35 -1.28 -26.35
N GLY A 1108 -42.05 -1.33 -26.03
CA GLY A 1108 -41.01 -2.08 -26.73
C GLY A 1108 -40.32 -3.16 -25.88
N VAL A 1109 -40.23 -2.95 -24.56
CA VAL A 1109 -39.73 -3.93 -23.58
C VAL A 1109 -40.67 -3.94 -22.36
N PRO A 1110 -41.15 -5.11 -21.90
CA PRO A 1110 -41.93 -5.20 -20.68
C PRO A 1110 -41.13 -4.71 -19.46
N ARG A 1111 -41.76 -3.96 -18.55
CA ARG A 1111 -41.12 -3.47 -17.32
C ARG A 1111 -40.42 -4.57 -16.51
N ASP A 1112 -41.04 -5.73 -16.35
CA ASP A 1112 -40.46 -6.88 -15.65
C ASP A 1112 -39.15 -7.36 -16.29
N ASP A 1113 -39.07 -7.36 -17.63
CA ASP A 1113 -37.86 -7.73 -18.36
C ASP A 1113 -36.77 -6.65 -18.24
N ALA A 1114 -37.15 -5.37 -18.31
CA ALA A 1114 -36.22 -4.26 -18.10
C ALA A 1114 -35.63 -4.28 -16.68
N VAL A 1115 -36.48 -4.45 -15.66
CA VAL A 1115 -36.07 -4.60 -14.25
C VAL A 1115 -35.10 -5.77 -14.11
N LYS A 1116 -35.45 -6.94 -14.66
CA LYS A 1116 -34.61 -8.13 -14.62
C LYS A 1116 -33.25 -7.91 -15.27
N TRP A 1117 -33.18 -7.35 -16.48
CA TRP A 1117 -31.91 -7.18 -17.20
C TRP A 1117 -31.03 -6.11 -16.58
N ILE A 1118 -31.62 -5.00 -16.11
CA ILE A 1118 -30.87 -3.96 -15.41
C ILE A 1118 -30.35 -4.50 -14.09
N SER A 1119 -31.17 -5.15 -13.26
CA SER A 1119 -30.70 -5.78 -12.02
C SER A 1119 -29.56 -6.76 -12.29
N LEU A 1120 -29.66 -7.58 -13.34
CA LEU A 1120 -28.63 -8.55 -13.68
C LEU A 1120 -27.34 -7.89 -14.19
N SER A 1121 -27.44 -6.81 -14.96
CA SER A 1121 -26.28 -6.02 -15.41
C SER A 1121 -25.60 -5.31 -14.25
N LEU A 1122 -26.38 -4.67 -13.37
CA LEU A 1122 -25.88 -3.95 -12.20
C LEU A 1122 -25.27 -4.88 -11.14
N GLU A 1123 -25.82 -6.08 -10.96
CA GLU A 1123 -25.23 -7.11 -10.08
C GLU A 1123 -23.95 -7.73 -10.64
N ALA A 1124 -23.70 -7.60 -11.96
CA ALA A 1124 -22.55 -8.18 -12.64
C ALA A 1124 -21.36 -7.23 -12.79
N VAL A 1125 -21.62 -5.91 -12.74
CA VAL A 1125 -20.62 -4.84 -12.63
C VAL A 1125 -20.19 -4.72 -11.18
#